data_AF-A0A3D1SYX7-F1
#
_entry.id   AF-A0A3D1SYX7-F1
#
_cell.length_a   1.000
_cell.length_b   1.000
_cell.length_c   1.000
_cell.angle_alpha   90.00
_cell.angle_beta   90.00
_cell.angle_gamma   90.00
#
_symmetry.space_group_name_H-M   'P 1'
#
loop_
_entity.id
_entity.type
_entity.pdbx_description
1 polymer ?
#
loop_
_entity_poly.entity_id
_entity_poly.type
_entity_poly.pdbx_seq_one_letter_code
_entity_poly.pdbx_strand_id
1 'polypeptide(L)'
;MPNRIKKAAGAAFIEEESAASRAEDRGQSNNTIVYCGSRKRRSYGKFEEILEIPNLIEVQQKSYQWFLDEGLKEMFRDISPIQDFTGNLVLEFIDYSLGKPKYEVDECKERDVTYAAPLRVRVRLINKETGEVKEQEVFMGDFPLMTEKGTFIINGAERVIVSQLVRSPGVYFNSSLDTSGKSLFTASVIPNRGAWLEFEFDANDVLYVRVDRTRKNPATVLVRALGYASNNQIIEALGDSDALRNTLERDNTTNEDEALIEIYKRLRPGEPPTPESARQLFETLFFDPKRYDLAGVGRYKLNKKLGLDIPRDVKTITKEDIIASVTYMYNLLLGTGETDDIDHLGNRRLKSVGELLQNQFRIGLSRMERVVRERMTIQDVDAITPQALINIRPVVAAIKEFFGSSQLSQFMGQVNPLDELAHKRRMSALGPGGLSRERAGFEVRDVHHSHYGRMCPIETPEGPNIGLIGSLTTYARINEFGFIETPYRRVIDSKVTDDIIYLTADEEDKYVIAQANEPFDEEGKFVNTRVSVRLRDQILVVPAEQVDYMDVSPKQLVSIATALIPFLENDDANRALMGSNMQRQAVPLLVPKAPLVGTGMEYKAAIDSGVVVLARNDGRVTYVSGDQTELEIEGFTIRFNADQFADAPISKVIQALRIPTEETAAKASLPMSKFGTVGEARLAIGKYNANLAIDFKWKKAEQFVAAGEFSFAAFETIGRLCAALSEVPGIEITNVAKGGLHSEDLYPVKALELSETVSVKACERHRFLKYKRSNQGTCVNQKPIVQCGQEVKAGDVLAD
;
A
#
# COMPACT_ATOMS: atom_id res chain seq x y z
N MET A 1 -30.12 -19.47 51.27
CA MET A 1 -29.93 -18.47 50.19
C MET A 1 -29.78 -19.01 48.75
N PRO A 2 -29.42 -20.28 48.44
CA PRO A 2 -29.26 -20.70 47.03
C PRO A 2 -30.58 -20.99 46.29
N ASN A 3 -31.69 -21.24 47.00
CA ASN A 3 -32.98 -21.57 46.36
C ASN A 3 -33.83 -20.36 45.92
N ARG A 4 -33.49 -19.13 46.34
CA ARG A 4 -34.20 -17.91 45.86
C ARG A 4 -33.68 -17.43 44.50
N ILE A 5 -32.42 -17.67 44.17
CA ILE A 5 -31.79 -17.25 42.90
C ILE A 5 -32.25 -18.13 41.73
N LYS A 6 -32.43 -19.45 41.95
CA LYS A 6 -32.97 -20.34 40.91
C LYS A 6 -34.44 -20.06 40.57
N LYS A 7 -35.25 -19.65 41.55
CA LYS A 7 -36.65 -19.27 41.31
C LYS A 7 -36.78 -17.91 40.60
N ALA A 8 -35.87 -16.97 40.87
CA ALA A 8 -35.83 -15.68 40.17
C ALA A 8 -35.36 -15.82 38.71
N ALA A 9 -34.35 -16.68 38.45
CA ALA A 9 -33.90 -16.96 37.09
C ALA A 9 -34.97 -17.71 36.27
N GLY A 10 -35.65 -18.70 36.85
CA GLY A 10 -36.72 -19.42 36.16
C GLY A 10 -37.96 -18.57 35.86
N ALA A 11 -38.26 -17.56 36.69
CA ALA A 11 -39.37 -16.62 36.44
C ALA A 11 -39.02 -15.59 35.34
N ALA A 12 -37.76 -15.14 35.29
CA ALA A 12 -37.27 -14.21 34.26
C ALA A 12 -37.28 -14.84 32.84
N PHE A 13 -36.95 -16.13 32.72
CA PHE A 13 -36.99 -16.85 31.44
C PHE A 13 -38.41 -17.04 30.88
N ILE A 14 -39.44 -17.16 31.73
CA ILE A 14 -40.83 -17.32 31.30
C ILE A 14 -41.45 -15.95 30.95
N GLU A 15 -41.02 -14.87 31.61
CA GLU A 15 -41.43 -13.51 31.22
C GLU A 15 -40.79 -13.06 29.89
N GLU A 16 -39.56 -13.50 29.55
CA GLU A 16 -38.91 -13.20 28.27
C GLU A 16 -39.63 -13.80 27.05
N GLU A 17 -40.17 -15.01 27.12
CA GLU A 17 -40.99 -15.57 26.01
C GLU A 17 -42.31 -14.80 25.81
N SER A 18 -42.90 -14.27 26.89
CA SER A 18 -44.10 -13.44 26.84
C SER A 18 -43.83 -12.00 26.41
N ALA A 19 -42.62 -11.48 26.67
CA ALA A 19 -42.17 -10.16 26.26
C ALA A 19 -41.68 -10.15 24.82
N ALA A 20 -41.03 -11.23 24.36
CA ALA A 20 -40.64 -11.42 22.96
C ALA A 20 -41.87 -11.49 22.05
N SER A 21 -42.93 -12.19 22.45
CA SER A 21 -44.20 -12.23 21.71
C SER A 21 -45.02 -10.93 21.78
N ARG A 22 -44.81 -10.10 22.81
CA ARG A 22 -45.42 -8.75 22.91
C ARG A 22 -44.59 -7.65 22.23
N ALA A 23 -43.32 -7.89 21.94
CA ALA A 23 -42.43 -6.95 21.24
C ALA A 23 -42.51 -7.06 19.72
N GLU A 24 -43.08 -8.15 19.18
CA GLU A 24 -43.33 -8.29 17.73
C GLU A 24 -44.36 -7.28 17.19
N ASP A 25 -45.14 -6.65 18.07
CA ASP A 25 -46.24 -5.74 17.69
C ASP A 25 -45.88 -4.24 17.79
N ARG A 26 -44.61 -3.90 18.03
CA ARG A 26 -44.12 -2.51 18.09
C ARG A 26 -42.88 -2.29 17.26
N GLY A 27 -43.10 -2.01 15.97
CA GLY A 27 -42.10 -1.50 15.04
C GLY A 27 -41.24 -2.61 14.43
N GLN A 28 -41.37 -2.81 13.11
CA GLN A 28 -40.53 -3.68 12.32
C GLN A 28 -39.04 -3.37 12.58
N SER A 29 -38.37 -4.20 13.37
CA SER A 29 -36.91 -4.26 13.39
C SER A 29 -36.50 -5.41 12.49
N ASN A 30 -35.92 -5.08 11.33
CA ASN A 30 -35.27 -6.05 10.44
C ASN A 30 -34.09 -6.68 11.18
N ASN A 31 -34.37 -7.76 11.92
CA ASN A 31 -33.34 -8.53 12.61
C ASN A 31 -32.67 -9.48 11.61
N THR A 32 -31.60 -9.03 10.99
CA THR A 32 -30.89 -9.82 9.98
C THR A 32 -29.93 -10.81 10.64
N ILE A 33 -29.99 -12.08 10.24
CA ILE A 33 -28.98 -13.08 10.63
C ILE A 33 -27.76 -12.89 9.72
N VAL A 34 -26.63 -12.55 10.32
CA VAL A 34 -25.33 -12.38 9.64
C VAL A 34 -24.46 -13.60 9.93
N TYR A 35 -23.79 -14.10 8.89
CA TYR A 35 -22.83 -15.21 9.01
C TYR A 35 -21.43 -14.65 9.24
N CYS A 36 -20.80 -15.05 10.36
CA CYS A 36 -19.39 -14.80 10.63
C CYS A 36 -18.66 -16.14 10.56
N GLY A 37 -18.18 -16.50 9.36
CA GLY A 37 -17.74 -17.86 9.05
C GLY A 37 -18.89 -18.87 9.23
N SER A 38 -18.66 -19.93 10.01
CA SER A 38 -19.66 -20.97 10.28
C SER A 38 -20.70 -20.60 11.35
N ARG A 39 -20.52 -19.48 12.07
CA ARG A 39 -21.38 -19.08 13.18
C ARG A 39 -22.41 -18.04 12.74
N LYS A 40 -23.68 -18.28 13.10
CA LYS A 40 -24.79 -17.33 12.93
C LYS A 40 -24.78 -16.30 14.07
N ARG A 41 -24.83 -15.02 13.75
CA ARG A 41 -25.04 -13.91 14.69
C ARG A 41 -26.28 -13.12 14.30
N ARG A 42 -27.02 -12.60 15.28
CA ARG A 42 -28.15 -11.69 15.04
C ARG A 42 -27.62 -10.26 15.05
N SER A 43 -27.81 -9.54 13.95
CA SER A 43 -27.51 -8.12 13.86
C SER A 43 -28.74 -7.29 14.24
N TYR A 44 -28.51 -6.20 14.97
CA TYR A 44 -29.51 -5.19 15.32
C TYR A 44 -29.28 -3.88 14.53
N GLY A 45 -28.47 -3.93 13.48
CA GLY A 45 -28.23 -2.78 12.59
C GLY A 45 -29.53 -2.33 11.93
N LYS A 46 -29.81 -1.02 12.01
CA LYS A 46 -30.97 -0.41 11.33
C LYS A 46 -30.69 -0.06 9.86
N PHE A 47 -29.41 0.02 9.51
CA PHE A 47 -28.93 0.44 8.21
C PHE A 47 -28.35 -0.75 7.45
N GLU A 48 -28.57 -0.76 6.14
CA GLU A 48 -27.95 -1.73 5.25
C GLU A 48 -26.48 -1.34 5.01
N GLU A 49 -25.58 -2.33 5.04
CA GLU A 49 -24.18 -2.11 4.69
C GLU A 49 -24.03 -2.18 3.17
N ILE A 50 -23.87 -1.02 2.52
CA ILE A 50 -23.80 -0.90 1.06
C ILE A 50 -22.40 -1.21 0.53
N LEU A 51 -21.37 -0.83 1.29
CA LEU A 51 -19.97 -1.03 0.94
C LEU A 51 -19.33 -2.01 1.91
N GLU A 52 -18.76 -3.09 1.39
CA GLU A 52 -17.93 -3.98 2.18
C GLU A 52 -16.64 -3.30 2.63
N ILE A 53 -16.17 -3.65 3.82
CA ILE A 53 -14.94 -3.10 4.37
C ILE A 53 -13.75 -3.57 3.51
N PRO A 54 -12.89 -2.65 3.03
CA PRO A 54 -11.73 -3.01 2.21
C PRO A 54 -10.75 -3.88 3.00
N ASN A 55 -9.79 -4.49 2.29
CA ASN A 55 -8.71 -5.22 2.95
C ASN A 55 -7.88 -4.26 3.81
N LEU A 56 -7.84 -4.53 5.12
CA LEU A 56 -7.27 -3.64 6.11
C LEU A 56 -5.73 -3.54 6.08
N ILE A 57 -5.03 -4.44 5.37
CA ILE A 57 -3.56 -4.37 5.18
C ILE A 57 -3.14 -3.95 3.77
N GLU A 58 -4.11 -3.69 2.89
CA GLU A 58 -3.90 -3.41 1.46
C GLU A 58 -2.97 -2.22 1.21
N VAL A 59 -3.05 -1.17 2.04
CA VAL A 59 -2.22 0.03 1.94
C VAL A 59 -0.72 -0.32 1.94
N GLN A 60 -0.31 -1.24 2.82
CA GLN A 60 1.10 -1.65 2.94
C GLN A 60 1.52 -2.49 1.72
N GLN A 61 0.68 -3.47 1.34
CA GLN A 61 0.95 -4.38 0.22
C GLN A 61 1.03 -3.64 -1.11
N LYS A 62 0.03 -2.80 -1.43
CA LYS A 62 0.01 -2.00 -2.66
C LYS A 62 1.20 -1.06 -2.76
N SER A 63 1.53 -0.37 -1.66
CA SER A 63 2.67 0.56 -1.67
C SER A 63 4.00 -0.14 -1.90
N TYR A 64 4.21 -1.31 -1.30
CA TYR A 64 5.44 -2.07 -1.50
C TYR A 64 5.52 -2.69 -2.90
N GLN A 65 4.39 -3.19 -3.43
CA GLN A 65 4.32 -3.72 -4.78
C GLN A 65 4.65 -2.65 -5.83
N TRP A 66 4.05 -1.46 -5.70
CA TRP A 66 4.40 -0.30 -6.53
C TRP A 66 5.89 0.04 -6.46
N PHE A 67 6.48 0.01 -5.27
CA PHE A 67 7.90 0.30 -5.09
C PHE A 67 8.79 -0.69 -5.84
N LEU A 68 8.43 -1.98 -5.84
CA LEU A 68 9.14 -2.97 -6.66
C LEU A 68 8.93 -2.65 -8.15
N ASP A 69 7.69 -2.63 -8.62
CA ASP A 69 7.39 -2.60 -10.07
C ASP A 69 7.85 -1.31 -10.77
N GLU A 70 7.67 -0.16 -10.11
CA GLU A 70 7.91 1.17 -10.67
C GLU A 70 8.96 1.96 -9.90
N GLY A 71 8.85 1.98 -8.56
CA GLY A 71 9.68 2.83 -7.71
C GLY A 71 11.18 2.60 -7.89
N LEU A 72 11.63 1.34 -7.94
CA LEU A 72 13.03 0.99 -8.21
C LEU A 72 13.48 1.43 -9.61
N LYS A 73 12.64 1.30 -10.63
CA LYS A 73 12.97 1.69 -12.01
C LYS A 73 13.16 3.20 -12.12
N GLU A 74 12.28 3.98 -11.50
CA GLU A 74 12.41 5.44 -11.45
C GLU A 74 13.77 5.85 -10.88
N MET A 75 14.21 5.21 -9.80
CA MET A 75 15.48 5.55 -9.15
C MET A 75 16.70 5.23 -9.99
N PHE A 76 16.70 4.09 -10.71
CA PHE A 76 17.78 3.77 -11.63
C PHE A 76 17.82 4.73 -12.82
N ARG A 77 16.66 5.15 -13.33
CA ARG A 77 16.56 6.18 -14.37
C ARG A 77 17.07 7.53 -13.89
N ASP A 78 16.77 7.93 -12.66
CA ASP A 78 17.18 9.24 -12.14
C ASP A 78 18.70 9.39 -11.99
N ILE A 79 19.42 8.28 -11.81
CA ILE A 79 20.88 8.27 -11.63
C ILE A 79 21.60 7.94 -12.95
N SER A 80 20.90 7.29 -13.88
CA SER A 80 21.40 7.02 -15.23
C SER A 80 21.22 8.25 -16.14
N PRO A 81 22.18 8.59 -17.00
CA PRO A 81 23.52 8.02 -17.10
C PRO A 81 24.50 8.63 -16.09
N ILE A 82 25.46 7.81 -15.63
CA ILE A 82 26.63 8.27 -14.88
C ILE A 82 27.76 8.50 -15.87
N GLN A 83 28.34 9.70 -15.85
CA GLN A 83 29.43 10.10 -16.72
C GLN A 83 30.66 10.51 -15.90
N ASP A 84 31.84 10.25 -16.44
CA ASP A 84 33.11 10.78 -15.93
C ASP A 84 33.23 12.29 -16.21
N PHE A 85 34.30 12.91 -15.70
CA PHE A 85 34.52 14.36 -15.87
C PHE A 85 34.80 14.77 -17.32
N THR A 86 35.33 13.87 -18.14
CA THR A 86 35.63 14.10 -19.56
C THR A 86 34.45 13.77 -20.48
N GLY A 87 33.48 12.99 -20.02
CA GLY A 87 32.31 12.55 -20.77
C GLY A 87 32.54 11.33 -21.68
N ASN A 88 33.69 10.67 -21.54
CA ASN A 88 34.13 9.55 -22.38
C ASN A 88 33.51 8.22 -21.94
N LEU A 89 33.49 7.95 -20.64
CA LEU A 89 32.89 6.75 -20.07
C LEU A 89 31.46 7.05 -19.59
N VAL A 90 30.51 6.25 -20.07
CA VAL A 90 29.10 6.36 -19.71
C VAL A 90 28.59 5.04 -19.18
N LEU A 91 28.08 5.03 -17.94
CA LEU A 91 27.42 3.87 -17.34
C LEU A 91 25.91 4.10 -17.28
N GLU A 92 25.16 3.17 -17.87
CA GLU A 92 23.70 3.15 -17.92
C GLU A 92 23.12 1.97 -17.14
N PHE A 93 21.99 2.21 -16.49
CA PHE A 93 21.18 1.16 -15.85
C PHE A 93 20.01 0.82 -16.76
N ILE A 94 19.91 -0.43 -17.21
CA ILE A 94 18.89 -0.86 -18.18
C ILE A 94 17.65 -1.37 -17.45
N ASP A 95 17.83 -2.42 -16.64
CA ASP A 95 16.74 -3.11 -15.96
C ASP A 95 17.24 -3.83 -14.71
N TYR A 96 16.32 -4.31 -13.88
CA TYR A 96 16.65 -5.10 -12.70
C TYR A 96 15.84 -6.40 -12.63
N SER A 97 16.34 -7.36 -11.88
CA SER A 97 15.65 -8.60 -11.56
C SER A 97 15.82 -8.93 -10.08
N LEU A 98 14.75 -9.47 -9.49
CA LEU A 98 14.77 -10.02 -8.13
C LEU A 98 14.78 -11.53 -8.23
N GLY A 99 15.78 -12.16 -7.62
CA GLY A 99 15.84 -13.61 -7.54
C GLY A 99 14.85 -14.18 -6.51
N LYS A 100 14.88 -15.50 -6.33
CA LYS A 100 14.10 -16.17 -5.28
C LYS A 100 14.75 -15.94 -3.91
N PRO A 101 13.96 -15.80 -2.83
CA PRO A 101 14.49 -15.73 -1.48
C PRO A 101 15.23 -17.03 -1.13
N LYS A 102 16.26 -16.93 -0.30
CA LYS A 102 17.09 -18.08 0.07
C LYS A 102 16.38 -19.07 1.00
N TYR A 103 15.51 -18.54 1.85
CA TYR A 103 14.80 -19.27 2.90
C TYR A 103 13.35 -18.79 2.95
N GLU A 104 12.46 -19.64 3.44
CA GLU A 104 11.08 -19.29 3.73
C GLU A 104 10.98 -18.41 5.00
N VAL A 105 9.84 -17.73 5.17
CA VAL A 105 9.62 -16.78 6.29
C VAL A 105 9.87 -17.41 7.66
N ASP A 106 9.36 -18.62 7.90
CA ASP A 106 9.52 -19.31 9.18
C ASP A 106 10.96 -19.78 9.42
N GLU A 107 11.66 -20.21 8.37
CA GLU A 107 13.07 -20.58 8.45
C GLU A 107 13.96 -19.36 8.74
N CYS A 108 13.60 -18.18 8.20
CA CYS A 108 14.27 -16.93 8.54
C CYS A 108 14.16 -16.59 10.03
N LYS A 109 12.99 -16.81 10.63
CA LYS A 109 12.75 -16.61 12.07
C LYS A 109 13.56 -17.59 12.92
N GLU A 110 13.64 -18.86 12.53
CA GLU A 110 14.37 -19.89 13.28
C GLU A 110 15.90 -19.73 13.22
N ARG A 111 16.42 -19.19 12.11
CA ARG A 111 17.85 -19.02 11.88
C ARG A 111 18.38 -17.63 12.22
N ASP A 112 17.55 -16.74 12.75
CA ASP A 112 17.87 -15.33 13.00
C ASP A 112 18.42 -14.59 11.78
N VAL A 113 17.91 -14.92 10.58
CA VAL A 113 18.30 -14.28 9.32
C VAL A 113 17.21 -13.36 8.77
N THR A 114 17.57 -12.53 7.80
CA THR A 114 16.65 -11.61 7.13
C THR A 114 15.96 -12.30 5.96
N TYR A 115 14.64 -12.13 5.81
CA TYR A 115 13.90 -12.58 4.63
C TYR A 115 14.14 -11.61 3.48
N ALA A 116 14.96 -12.02 2.52
CA ALA A 116 15.43 -11.18 1.44
C ALA A 116 15.64 -11.97 0.14
N ALA A 117 15.57 -11.26 -0.99
CA ALA A 117 15.88 -11.77 -2.31
C ALA A 117 17.08 -11.05 -2.93
N PRO A 118 17.92 -11.74 -3.72
CA PRO A 118 19.06 -11.11 -4.35
C PRO A 118 18.60 -10.17 -5.48
N LEU A 119 18.97 -8.88 -5.38
CA LEU A 119 18.73 -7.88 -6.42
C LEU A 119 19.89 -7.88 -7.41
N ARG A 120 19.60 -8.09 -8.70
CA ARG A 120 20.58 -7.99 -9.79
C ARG A 120 20.14 -6.92 -10.76
N VAL A 121 21.09 -6.10 -11.23
CA VAL A 121 20.82 -4.99 -12.14
C VAL A 121 21.67 -5.16 -13.39
N ARG A 122 21.03 -5.05 -14.55
CA ARG A 122 21.69 -5.08 -15.85
C ARG A 122 22.21 -3.69 -16.16
N VAL A 123 23.53 -3.59 -16.29
CA VAL A 123 24.25 -2.35 -16.52
C VAL A 123 25.02 -2.40 -17.83
N ARG A 124 25.13 -1.25 -18.49
CA ARG A 124 25.86 -1.07 -19.73
C ARG A 124 26.91 0.00 -19.54
N LEU A 125 28.16 -0.33 -19.83
CA LEU A 125 29.26 0.63 -19.89
C LEU A 125 29.61 0.89 -21.35
N ILE A 126 29.55 2.16 -21.75
CA ILE A 126 29.86 2.65 -23.09
C ILE A 126 31.13 3.49 -23.00
N ASN A 127 32.14 3.12 -23.77
CA ASN A 127 33.31 3.95 -24.00
C ASN A 127 33.13 4.68 -25.33
N LYS A 128 33.00 6.01 -25.30
CA LYS A 128 32.80 6.81 -26.52
C LYS A 128 34.05 6.93 -27.39
N GLU A 129 35.24 6.74 -26.83
CA GLU A 129 36.49 6.82 -27.60
C GLU A 129 36.71 5.57 -28.44
N THR A 130 36.46 4.38 -27.85
CA THR A 130 36.65 3.10 -28.54
C THR A 130 35.37 2.59 -29.23
N GLY A 131 34.21 3.12 -28.85
CA GLY A 131 32.90 2.59 -29.25
C GLY A 131 32.53 1.26 -28.59
N GLU A 132 33.32 0.78 -27.63
CA GLU A 132 33.09 -0.49 -26.96
C GLU A 132 31.91 -0.39 -25.98
N VAL A 133 31.00 -1.36 -26.05
CA VAL A 133 29.84 -1.48 -25.17
C VAL A 133 29.93 -2.81 -24.41
N LYS A 134 30.06 -2.73 -23.08
CA LYS A 134 30.08 -3.90 -22.19
C LYS A 134 28.79 -3.94 -21.38
N GLU A 135 27.98 -4.97 -21.59
CA GLU A 135 26.78 -5.25 -20.79
C GLU A 135 27.03 -6.39 -19.80
N GLN A 136 26.61 -6.20 -18.56
CA GLN A 136 26.75 -7.20 -17.51
C GLN A 136 25.62 -7.10 -16.49
N GLU A 137 25.22 -8.23 -15.91
CA GLU A 137 24.37 -8.24 -14.71
C GLU A 137 25.22 -8.19 -13.44
N VAL A 138 24.96 -7.18 -12.61
CA VAL A 138 25.70 -6.93 -11.37
C VAL A 138 24.78 -7.15 -10.17
N PHE A 139 25.26 -7.91 -9.19
CA PHE A 139 24.56 -8.11 -7.93
C PHE A 139 24.62 -6.84 -7.07
N MET A 140 23.47 -6.30 -6.68
CA MET A 140 23.33 -5.06 -5.91
C MET A 140 23.15 -5.26 -4.41
N GLY A 141 22.99 -6.50 -3.96
CA GLY A 141 22.75 -6.86 -2.57
C GLY A 141 21.46 -7.64 -2.37
N ASP A 142 21.29 -8.18 -1.16
CA ASP A 142 20.05 -8.83 -0.75
C ASP A 142 19.04 -7.78 -0.29
N PHE A 143 17.87 -7.76 -0.93
CA PHE A 143 16.81 -6.82 -0.68
C PHE A 143 15.72 -7.43 0.22
N PRO A 144 15.41 -6.86 1.40
CA PRO A 144 14.37 -7.39 2.28
C PRO A 144 13.00 -7.39 1.61
N LEU A 145 12.32 -8.54 1.63
CA LEU A 145 10.99 -8.72 1.04
C LEU A 145 9.89 -8.56 2.10
N MET A 146 8.75 -8.01 1.67
CA MET A 146 7.54 -7.98 2.48
C MET A 146 6.86 -9.35 2.47
N THR A 147 6.40 -9.80 3.63
CA THR A 147 5.60 -11.03 3.77
C THR A 147 4.16 -10.80 3.29
N GLU A 148 3.40 -11.87 3.07
CA GLU A 148 1.96 -11.78 2.76
C GLU A 148 1.17 -11.00 3.83
N LYS A 149 1.67 -10.94 5.07
CA LYS A 149 1.03 -10.24 6.19
C LYS A 149 1.33 -8.73 6.25
N GLY A 150 2.13 -8.20 5.33
CA GLY A 150 2.55 -6.79 5.34
C GLY A 150 3.67 -6.47 6.35
N THR A 151 4.50 -7.45 6.70
CA THR A 151 5.62 -7.31 7.65
C THR A 151 6.96 -7.65 7.00
N PHE A 152 8.05 -7.38 7.69
CA PHE A 152 9.42 -7.73 7.26
C PHE A 152 10.11 -8.56 8.33
N ILE A 153 10.88 -9.57 7.93
CA ILE A 153 11.72 -10.34 8.86
C ILE A 153 13.15 -9.85 8.75
N ILE A 154 13.65 -9.20 9.81
CA ILE A 154 15.01 -8.65 9.88
C ILE A 154 15.72 -9.29 11.06
N ASN A 155 16.76 -10.08 10.78
CA ASN A 155 17.53 -10.83 11.78
C ASN A 155 16.63 -11.67 12.71
N GLY A 156 15.74 -12.47 12.12
CA GLY A 156 14.77 -13.31 12.85
C GLY A 156 13.57 -12.59 13.46
N ALA A 157 13.64 -11.28 13.64
CA ALA A 157 12.57 -10.49 14.25
C ALA A 157 11.60 -9.91 13.21
N GLU A 158 10.31 -9.99 13.52
CA GLU A 158 9.26 -9.40 12.68
C GLU A 158 9.11 -7.90 12.96
N ARG A 159 9.13 -7.10 11.91
CA ARG A 159 9.08 -5.63 11.94
C ARG A 159 7.99 -5.11 11.02
N VAL A 160 7.50 -3.91 11.35
CA VAL A 160 6.55 -3.17 10.53
C VAL A 160 7.09 -1.78 10.27
N ILE A 161 6.87 -1.30 9.04
CA ILE A 161 7.18 0.07 8.67
C ILE A 161 5.90 0.89 8.79
N VAL A 162 5.88 1.80 9.77
CA VAL A 162 4.74 2.66 10.03
C VAL A 162 4.72 3.80 9.00
N SER A 163 3.54 4.05 8.42
CA SER A 163 3.36 5.14 7.47
C SER A 163 3.53 6.50 8.16
N GLN A 164 4.17 7.43 7.46
CA GLN A 164 4.54 8.72 8.03
C GLN A 164 3.66 9.85 7.52
N LEU A 165 3.02 10.60 8.41
CA LEU A 165 2.26 11.79 8.05
C LEU A 165 3.20 13.00 8.01
N VAL A 166 3.36 13.60 6.83
CA VAL A 166 4.26 14.73 6.58
C VAL A 166 3.55 15.84 5.85
N ARG A 167 4.11 17.05 5.87
CA ARG A 167 3.63 18.15 5.03
C ARG A 167 3.78 17.77 3.55
N SER A 168 2.74 18.00 2.76
CA SER A 168 2.84 17.78 1.32
C SER A 168 3.79 18.80 0.69
N PRO A 169 4.52 18.48 -0.39
CA PRO A 169 5.28 19.45 -1.13
C PRO A 169 4.31 20.43 -1.81
N GLY A 170 4.71 21.69 -1.96
CA GLY A 170 3.87 22.74 -2.50
C GLY A 170 4.18 24.10 -1.88
N VAL A 171 3.35 25.09 -2.20
CA VAL A 171 3.39 26.43 -1.60
C VAL A 171 2.28 26.58 -0.56
N TYR A 172 2.63 27.19 0.58
CA TYR A 172 1.70 27.44 1.69
C TYR A 172 1.82 28.90 2.11
N PHE A 173 0.68 29.52 2.38
CA PHE A 173 0.60 30.89 2.88
C PHE A 173 0.00 30.89 4.29
N ASN A 174 0.60 31.63 5.20
CA ASN A 174 0.15 31.74 6.58
C ASN A 174 0.07 33.20 7.03
N SER A 175 -0.79 33.49 7.99
CA SER A 175 -0.92 34.80 8.63
C SER A 175 -0.61 34.68 10.12
N SER A 176 0.14 35.65 10.64
CA SER A 176 0.47 35.75 12.05
C SER A 176 0.27 37.20 12.50
N LEU A 177 -0.15 37.40 13.74
CA LEU A 177 -0.28 38.75 14.31
C LEU A 177 1.06 39.18 14.91
N ASP A 178 1.57 40.33 14.47
CA ASP A 178 2.71 40.98 15.11
C ASP A 178 2.34 41.56 16.47
N THR A 179 3.35 41.83 17.29
CA THR A 179 3.24 42.59 18.55
C THR A 179 2.53 43.93 18.39
N SER A 180 2.61 44.55 17.21
CA SER A 180 1.93 45.80 16.87
C SER A 180 0.44 45.63 16.54
N GLY A 181 -0.06 44.39 16.48
CA GLY A 181 -1.44 44.05 16.07
C GLY A 181 -1.64 43.96 14.55
N LYS A 182 -0.59 44.19 13.74
CA LYS A 182 -0.63 44.07 12.28
C LYS A 182 -0.53 42.60 11.86
N SER A 183 -1.31 42.20 10.86
CA SER A 183 -1.19 40.87 10.26
C SER A 183 0.04 40.80 9.37
N LEU A 184 0.96 39.90 9.68
CA LEU A 184 2.13 39.57 8.88
C LEU A 184 1.87 38.26 8.13
N PHE A 185 2.06 38.32 6.82
CA PHE A 185 1.95 37.15 5.96
C PHE A 185 3.31 36.50 5.73
N THR A 186 3.31 35.17 5.66
CA THR A 186 4.48 34.35 5.34
C THR A 186 4.10 33.33 4.28
N ALA A 187 5.04 32.96 3.42
CA ALA A 187 4.89 31.83 2.52
C ALA A 187 6.06 30.86 2.61
N SER A 188 5.80 29.59 2.35
CA SER A 188 6.82 28.54 2.31
C SER A 188 6.61 27.67 1.09
N VAL A 189 7.61 27.63 0.21
CA VAL A 189 7.67 26.69 -0.91
C VAL A 189 8.50 25.49 -0.46
N ILE A 190 7.83 24.37 -0.26
CA ILE A 190 8.40 23.14 0.28
C ILE A 190 8.57 22.13 -0.86
N PRO A 191 9.81 21.78 -1.25
CA PRO A 191 10.04 20.72 -2.22
C PRO A 191 9.89 19.34 -1.61
N ASN A 192 9.75 18.32 -2.46
CA ASN A 192 9.90 16.93 -2.01
C ASN A 192 11.37 16.65 -1.66
N ARG A 193 12.30 17.24 -2.42
CA ARG A 193 13.74 17.24 -2.19
C ARG A 193 14.37 18.51 -2.77
N GLY A 194 15.22 19.18 -2.00
CA GLY A 194 15.92 20.39 -2.46
C GLY A 194 15.88 21.50 -1.41
N ALA A 195 16.29 22.70 -1.83
CA ALA A 195 16.33 23.88 -0.98
C ALA A 195 14.92 24.47 -0.76
N TRP A 196 14.67 24.96 0.44
CA TRP A 196 13.40 25.63 0.77
C TRP A 196 13.45 27.10 0.36
N LEU A 197 12.32 27.65 -0.07
CA LEU A 197 12.12 29.09 -0.22
C LEU A 197 11.07 29.55 0.79
N GLU A 198 11.46 30.48 1.66
CA GLU A 198 10.58 31.05 2.67
C GLU A 198 10.46 32.56 2.43
N PHE A 199 9.25 33.06 2.30
CA PHE A 199 8.94 34.48 2.14
C PHE A 199 8.26 35.03 3.39
N GLU A 200 8.57 36.25 3.78
CA GLU A 200 7.97 36.88 4.97
C GLU A 200 7.89 38.40 4.79
N PHE A 201 6.76 38.98 5.19
CA PHE A 201 6.65 40.43 5.36
C PHE A 201 7.15 40.85 6.74
N ASP A 202 7.78 42.01 6.80
CA ASP A 202 8.02 42.71 8.07
C ASP A 202 6.90 43.71 8.39
N ALA A 203 7.01 44.38 9.54
CA ALA A 203 6.03 45.38 9.97
C ALA A 203 5.96 46.61 9.03
N ASN A 204 6.99 46.86 8.21
CA ASN A 204 7.10 47.98 7.27
C ASN A 204 6.67 47.58 5.85
N ASP A 205 6.00 46.44 5.68
CA ASP A 205 5.58 45.91 4.38
C ASP A 205 6.72 45.63 3.40
N VAL A 206 7.92 45.34 3.93
CA VAL A 206 9.06 44.88 3.12
C VAL A 206 9.01 43.36 3.03
N LEU A 207 9.03 42.84 1.80
CA LEU A 207 9.05 41.40 1.56
C LEU A 207 10.48 40.87 1.55
N TYR A 208 10.76 39.92 2.43
CA TYR A 208 12.03 39.22 2.49
C TYR A 208 11.89 37.78 2.01
N VAL A 209 13.02 37.21 1.55
CA VAL A 209 13.18 35.80 1.19
C VAL A 209 14.36 35.20 1.95
N ARG A 210 14.19 33.94 2.37
CA ARG A 210 15.26 33.08 2.87
C ARG A 210 15.39 31.87 1.97
N VAL A 211 16.61 31.60 1.53
CA VAL A 211 16.94 30.37 0.78
C VAL A 211 17.57 29.38 1.75
N ASP A 212 16.98 28.20 1.87
CA ASP A 212 17.49 27.10 2.72
C ASP A 212 17.80 27.52 4.17
N ARG A 213 16.89 28.31 4.77
CA ARG A 213 16.98 28.82 6.16
C ARG A 213 18.22 29.68 6.45
N THR A 214 18.81 30.28 5.41
CA THR A 214 19.88 31.28 5.56
C THR A 214 19.33 32.66 5.95
N ARG A 215 20.21 33.67 5.98
CA ARG A 215 19.84 35.05 6.34
C ARG A 215 18.88 35.64 5.30
N LYS A 216 17.96 36.49 5.77
CA LYS A 216 16.99 37.22 4.94
C LYS A 216 17.68 38.11 3.89
N ASN A 217 17.16 38.06 2.66
CA ASN A 217 17.43 39.03 1.60
C ASN A 217 16.10 39.68 1.17
N PRO A 218 16.08 40.93 0.67
CA PRO A 218 14.88 41.45 0.01
C PRO A 218 14.44 40.53 -1.12
N ALA A 219 13.14 40.29 -1.27
CA ALA A 219 12.63 39.34 -2.26
C ALA A 219 12.95 39.75 -3.71
N THR A 220 13.11 41.05 -3.97
CA THR A 220 13.53 41.60 -5.27
C THR A 220 14.91 41.13 -5.70
N VAL A 221 15.83 40.81 -4.76
CA VAL A 221 17.13 40.21 -5.07
C VAL A 221 16.95 38.84 -5.75
N LEU A 222 16.02 38.01 -5.25
CA LEU A 222 15.71 36.74 -5.89
C LEU A 222 15.08 36.94 -7.26
N VAL A 223 14.16 37.90 -7.39
CA VAL A 223 13.49 38.21 -8.68
C VAL A 223 14.51 38.71 -9.72
N ARG A 224 15.48 39.54 -9.32
CA ARG A 224 16.60 39.95 -10.17
C ARG A 224 17.44 38.78 -10.62
N ALA A 225 17.79 37.87 -9.71
CA ALA A 225 18.55 36.66 -10.01
C ALA A 225 17.83 35.70 -10.99
N LEU A 226 16.50 35.81 -11.14
CA LEU A 226 15.74 35.04 -12.14
C LEU A 226 15.84 35.62 -13.57
N GLY A 227 16.35 36.84 -13.73
CA GLY A 227 16.53 37.51 -15.02
C GLY A 227 15.74 38.82 -15.19
N TYR A 228 15.00 39.29 -14.17
CA TYR A 228 14.31 40.59 -14.19
C TYR A 228 15.29 41.70 -13.76
N ALA A 229 16.14 42.13 -14.69
CA ALA A 229 17.32 42.93 -14.41
C ALA A 229 17.05 44.41 -14.06
N SER A 230 15.86 44.95 -14.33
CA SER A 230 15.54 46.36 -14.05
C SER A 230 14.34 46.52 -13.13
N ASN A 231 14.31 47.58 -12.32
CA ASN A 231 13.17 47.90 -11.45
C ASN A 231 11.86 47.96 -12.24
N ASN A 232 11.89 48.53 -13.45
CA ASN A 232 10.70 48.62 -14.30
C ASN A 232 10.17 47.24 -14.71
N GLN A 233 11.05 46.29 -15.06
CA GLN A 233 10.64 44.91 -15.37
C GLN A 233 10.06 44.19 -14.15
N ILE A 234 10.61 44.44 -12.95
CA ILE A 234 10.10 43.86 -11.70
C ILE A 234 8.70 44.40 -11.40
N ILE A 235 8.49 45.71 -11.55
CA ILE A 235 7.18 46.36 -11.36
C ILE A 235 6.17 45.86 -12.40
N GLU A 236 6.58 45.68 -13.65
CA GLU A 236 5.71 45.11 -14.70
C GLU A 236 5.31 43.66 -14.41
N ALA A 237 6.24 42.86 -13.86
CA ALA A 237 5.99 41.44 -13.57
C ALA A 237 5.15 41.22 -12.29
N LEU A 238 5.37 42.01 -11.24
CA LEU A 238 4.74 41.83 -9.92
C LEU A 238 3.56 42.76 -9.66
N GLY A 239 3.39 43.80 -10.48
CA GLY A 239 2.43 44.88 -10.27
C GLY A 239 2.97 46.01 -9.39
N ASP A 240 2.50 47.24 -9.63
CA ASP A 240 2.91 48.41 -8.85
C ASP A 240 2.15 48.47 -7.52
N SER A 241 2.88 48.32 -6.42
CA SER A 241 2.35 48.40 -5.05
C SER A 241 3.33 49.12 -4.14
N ASP A 242 2.82 49.79 -3.10
CA ASP A 242 3.65 50.50 -2.13
C ASP A 242 4.62 49.55 -1.40
N ALA A 243 4.17 48.32 -1.10
CA ALA A 243 5.00 47.28 -0.51
C ALA A 243 6.16 46.84 -1.42
N LEU A 244 5.92 46.74 -2.73
CA LEU A 244 6.99 46.45 -3.69
C LEU A 244 8.00 47.60 -3.75
N ARG A 245 7.54 48.85 -3.76
CA ARG A 245 8.43 50.03 -3.74
C ARG A 245 9.30 50.07 -2.48
N ASN A 246 8.71 49.82 -1.30
CA ASN A 246 9.44 49.69 -0.04
C ASN A 246 10.50 48.57 -0.11
N THR A 247 10.18 47.46 -0.79
CA THR A 247 11.11 46.35 -0.97
C THR A 247 12.27 46.72 -1.91
N LEU A 248 11.98 47.42 -3.01
CA LEU A 248 12.99 47.93 -3.95
C LEU A 248 13.92 48.97 -3.31
N GLU A 249 13.42 49.82 -2.41
CA GLU A 249 14.26 50.79 -1.67
C GLU A 249 15.25 50.11 -0.72
N ARG A 250 14.92 48.91 -0.22
CA ARG A 250 15.80 48.09 0.63
C ARG A 250 16.71 47.16 -0.15
N ASP A 251 16.52 47.06 -1.47
CA ASP A 251 17.36 46.27 -2.36
C ASP A 251 18.66 47.01 -2.64
N ASN A 252 19.79 46.38 -2.30
CA ASN A 252 21.12 46.95 -2.54
C ASN A 252 21.69 46.58 -3.91
N THR A 253 20.96 45.80 -4.72
CA THR A 253 21.44 45.24 -6.00
C THR A 253 20.82 45.94 -7.20
N THR A 254 21.62 46.15 -8.25
CA THR A 254 21.20 46.89 -9.44
C THR A 254 21.11 46.05 -10.71
N ASN A 255 21.82 44.92 -10.75
CA ASN A 255 21.89 44.01 -11.89
C ASN A 255 21.76 42.54 -11.43
N GLU A 256 21.61 41.63 -12.40
CA GLU A 256 21.45 40.19 -12.15
C GLU A 256 22.68 39.57 -11.46
N ASP A 257 23.89 39.92 -11.90
CA ASP A 257 25.13 39.33 -11.39
C ASP A 257 25.38 39.73 -9.93
N GLU A 258 25.11 40.98 -9.55
CA GLU A 258 25.15 41.46 -8.15
C GLU A 258 24.16 40.71 -7.27
N ALA A 259 22.95 40.45 -7.78
CA ALA A 259 21.93 39.71 -7.07
C ALA A 259 22.34 38.24 -6.85
N LEU A 260 22.88 37.59 -7.88
CA LEU A 260 23.43 36.24 -7.78
C LEU A 260 24.59 36.17 -6.78
N ILE A 261 25.50 37.14 -6.80
CA ILE A 261 26.62 37.25 -5.86
C ILE A 261 26.11 37.42 -4.41
N GLU A 262 25.10 38.25 -4.18
CA GLU A 262 24.55 38.45 -2.83
C GLU A 262 23.91 37.16 -2.29
N ILE A 263 23.16 36.43 -3.12
CA ILE A 263 22.63 35.11 -2.75
C ILE A 263 23.77 34.13 -2.46
N TYR A 264 24.80 34.11 -3.30
CA TYR A 264 25.97 33.23 -3.12
C TYR A 264 26.69 33.48 -1.80
N LYS A 265 26.97 34.74 -1.46
CA LYS A 265 27.63 35.12 -0.20
C LYS A 265 26.88 34.63 1.04
N ARG A 266 25.55 34.57 0.98
CA ARG A 266 24.71 34.08 2.09
C ARG A 266 24.68 32.55 2.18
N LEU A 267 24.66 31.87 1.03
CA LEU A 267 24.70 30.41 0.97
C LEU A 267 26.06 29.83 1.34
N ARG A 268 27.15 30.49 0.91
CA ARG A 268 28.53 30.06 1.15
C ARG A 268 29.38 31.17 1.76
N PRO A 269 29.25 31.42 3.07
CA PRO A 269 30.04 32.44 3.74
C PRO A 269 31.53 32.07 3.72
N GLY A 270 32.36 32.89 3.08
CA GLY A 270 33.82 32.76 3.07
C GLY A 270 34.44 32.26 1.77
N GLU A 271 33.63 31.83 0.79
CA GLU A 271 34.12 31.55 -0.57
C GLU A 271 34.09 32.84 -1.41
N PRO A 272 35.12 33.15 -2.22
CA PRO A 272 35.11 34.32 -3.09
C PRO A 272 34.03 34.16 -4.16
N PRO A 273 33.03 35.06 -4.24
CA PRO A 273 31.96 34.93 -5.22
C PRO A 273 32.44 35.36 -6.61
N THR A 274 32.23 34.53 -7.62
CA THR A 274 32.33 34.94 -9.03
C THR A 274 30.93 34.87 -9.67
N PRO A 275 30.60 35.75 -10.63
CA PRO A 275 29.30 35.72 -11.31
C PRO A 275 28.96 34.33 -11.88
N GLU A 276 29.92 33.67 -12.51
CA GLU A 276 29.73 32.37 -13.14
C GLU A 276 29.48 31.26 -12.11
N SER A 277 30.24 31.24 -11.00
CA SER A 277 30.02 30.25 -9.93
C SER A 277 28.69 30.47 -9.22
N ALA A 278 28.29 31.74 -9.04
CA ALA A 278 27.00 32.09 -8.46
C ALA A 278 25.83 31.66 -9.34
N ARG A 279 25.89 31.93 -10.66
CA ARG A 279 24.89 31.47 -11.62
C ARG A 279 24.80 29.95 -11.65
N GLN A 280 25.94 29.25 -11.73
CA GLN A 280 25.95 27.78 -11.74
C GLN A 280 25.36 27.19 -10.46
N LEU A 281 25.70 27.74 -9.29
CA LEU A 281 25.15 27.30 -8.02
C LEU A 281 23.63 27.50 -7.99
N PHE A 282 23.15 28.68 -8.42
CA PHE A 282 21.73 29.01 -8.43
C PHE A 282 20.93 28.07 -9.34
N GLU A 283 21.42 27.83 -10.57
CA GLU A 283 20.83 26.88 -11.51
C GLU A 283 20.77 25.45 -10.94
N THR A 284 21.88 25.02 -10.32
CA THR A 284 21.99 23.69 -9.70
C THR A 284 21.08 23.56 -8.46
N LEU A 285 20.75 24.66 -7.79
CA LEU A 285 19.97 24.64 -6.55
C LEU A 285 18.48 24.48 -6.81
N PHE A 286 17.94 25.10 -7.88
CA PHE A 286 16.50 25.15 -8.15
C PHE A 286 16.08 24.44 -9.44
N PHE A 287 16.89 24.50 -10.49
CA PHE A 287 16.49 24.08 -11.84
C PHE A 287 17.09 22.73 -12.27
N ASP A 288 18.03 22.17 -11.52
CA ASP A 288 18.60 20.83 -11.77
C ASP A 288 17.71 19.71 -11.17
N PRO A 289 17.11 18.82 -11.99
CA PRO A 289 16.30 17.69 -11.53
C PRO A 289 17.05 16.72 -10.60
N LYS A 290 18.39 16.67 -10.69
CA LYS A 290 19.19 15.79 -9.83
C LYS A 290 19.22 16.27 -8.39
N ARG A 291 19.06 17.58 -8.14
CA ARG A 291 19.11 18.19 -6.80
C ARG A 291 17.77 18.70 -6.29
N TYR A 292 16.92 19.19 -7.18
CA TYR A 292 15.61 19.74 -6.84
C TYR A 292 14.50 18.90 -7.46
N ASP A 293 13.51 18.53 -6.64
CA ASP A 293 12.37 17.72 -7.05
C ASP A 293 11.14 18.08 -6.20
N LEU A 294 10.05 18.43 -6.86
CA LEU A 294 8.72 18.68 -6.28
C LEU A 294 7.90 17.40 -6.17
N ALA A 295 8.30 16.32 -6.85
CA ALA A 295 7.48 15.17 -7.20
C ALA A 295 6.20 15.57 -7.98
N GLY A 296 5.47 14.58 -8.51
CA GLY A 296 4.21 14.83 -9.22
C GLY A 296 3.17 15.54 -8.34
N VAL A 297 3.15 15.21 -7.04
CA VAL A 297 2.24 15.83 -6.05
C VAL A 297 2.55 17.32 -5.82
N GLY A 298 3.82 17.72 -5.74
CA GLY A 298 4.19 19.10 -5.49
C GLY A 298 3.85 20.01 -6.67
N ARG A 299 4.09 19.52 -7.89
CA ARG A 299 3.69 20.21 -9.13
C ARG A 299 2.17 20.37 -9.21
N TYR A 300 1.41 19.31 -8.92
CA TYR A 300 -0.06 19.38 -8.84
C TYR A 300 -0.56 20.43 -7.84
N LYS A 301 0.03 20.47 -6.63
CA LYS A 301 -0.36 21.45 -5.60
C LYS A 301 0.00 22.89 -5.97
N LEU A 302 1.19 23.12 -6.51
CA LEU A 302 1.62 24.46 -6.97
C LEU A 302 0.66 24.99 -8.04
N ASN A 303 0.40 24.19 -9.06
CA ASN A 303 -0.54 24.55 -10.12
C ASN A 303 -1.93 24.87 -9.58
N LYS A 304 -2.46 24.03 -8.68
CA LYS A 304 -3.77 24.22 -8.08
C LYS A 304 -3.86 25.49 -7.22
N LYS A 305 -2.83 25.80 -6.42
CA LYS A 305 -2.85 26.97 -5.52
C LYS A 305 -2.56 28.28 -6.25
N LEU A 306 -1.65 28.27 -7.22
CA LEU A 306 -1.22 29.47 -7.96
C LEU A 306 -2.02 29.70 -9.26
N GLY A 307 -2.88 28.75 -9.66
CA GLY A 307 -3.66 28.84 -10.90
C GLY A 307 -2.81 28.69 -12.16
N LEU A 308 -1.72 27.91 -12.11
CA LEU A 308 -0.79 27.69 -13.22
C LEU A 308 -1.14 26.40 -13.98
N ASP A 309 -0.94 26.39 -15.30
CA ASP A 309 -1.18 25.23 -16.17
C ASP A 309 0.14 24.64 -16.71
N ILE A 310 1.07 24.34 -15.80
CA ILE A 310 2.37 23.74 -16.14
C ILE A 310 2.21 22.21 -16.21
N PRO A 311 2.76 21.51 -17.23
CA PRO A 311 2.68 20.06 -17.32
C PRO A 311 3.19 19.34 -16.07
N ARG A 312 2.50 18.26 -15.66
CA ARG A 312 2.81 17.49 -14.45
C ARG A 312 4.19 16.80 -14.48
N ASP A 313 4.73 16.59 -15.68
CA ASP A 313 6.04 15.99 -15.89
C ASP A 313 7.19 16.91 -15.46
N VAL A 314 6.94 18.22 -15.33
CA VAL A 314 7.93 19.19 -14.87
C VAL A 314 8.04 19.12 -13.34
N LYS A 315 9.00 18.31 -12.88
CA LYS A 315 9.24 18.07 -11.44
C LYS A 315 10.12 19.12 -10.76
N THR A 316 10.80 20.00 -11.49
CA THR A 316 11.61 21.10 -10.94
C THR A 316 10.77 22.35 -10.73
N ILE A 317 11.16 23.26 -9.83
CA ILE A 317 10.51 24.58 -9.74
C ILE A 317 10.85 25.41 -10.98
N THR A 318 9.91 26.22 -11.45
CA THR A 318 10.09 27.12 -12.60
C THR A 318 10.17 28.57 -12.14
N LYS A 319 10.65 29.45 -13.03
CA LYS A 319 10.69 30.89 -12.75
C LYS A 319 9.27 31.45 -12.54
N GLU A 320 8.31 30.96 -13.32
CA GLU A 320 6.90 31.33 -13.21
C GLU A 320 6.31 30.98 -11.84
N ASP A 321 6.65 29.81 -11.28
CA ASP A 321 6.22 29.42 -9.93
C ASP A 321 6.67 30.41 -8.85
N ILE A 322 7.92 30.86 -8.94
CA ILE A 322 8.51 31.79 -7.96
C ILE A 322 7.86 33.17 -8.09
N ILE A 323 7.70 33.67 -9.32
CA ILE A 323 7.03 34.95 -9.57
C ILE A 323 5.58 34.90 -9.09
N ALA A 324 4.82 33.87 -9.45
CA ALA A 324 3.44 33.71 -9.00
C ALA A 324 3.33 33.61 -7.47
N SER A 325 4.28 32.95 -6.81
CA SER A 325 4.32 32.88 -5.33
C SER A 325 4.56 34.26 -4.71
N VAL A 326 5.46 35.06 -5.27
CA VAL A 326 5.74 36.43 -4.82
C VAL A 326 4.56 37.36 -5.10
N THR A 327 3.94 37.27 -6.27
CA THR A 327 2.73 38.03 -6.60
C THR A 327 1.58 37.68 -5.65
N TYR A 328 1.38 36.40 -5.33
CA TYR A 328 0.36 35.99 -4.37
C TYR A 328 0.61 36.58 -2.97
N MET A 329 1.88 36.70 -2.55
CA MET A 329 2.23 37.37 -1.29
C MET A 329 1.79 38.85 -1.28
N TYR A 330 2.07 39.60 -2.35
CA TYR A 330 1.61 40.99 -2.45
C TYR A 330 0.08 41.09 -2.51
N ASN A 331 -0.59 40.17 -3.21
CA ASN A 331 -2.04 40.10 -3.27
C ASN A 331 -2.68 39.85 -1.90
N LEU A 332 -2.08 39.00 -1.05
CA LEU A 332 -2.56 38.78 0.32
C LEU A 332 -2.53 40.06 1.16
N LEU A 333 -1.52 40.89 0.99
CA LEU A 333 -1.42 42.18 1.67
C LEU A 333 -2.54 43.15 1.22
N LEU A 334 -2.95 43.07 -0.05
CA LEU A 334 -4.08 43.82 -0.60
C LEU A 334 -5.46 43.23 -0.23
N GLY A 335 -5.50 42.15 0.55
CA GLY A 335 -6.74 41.47 0.94
C GLY A 335 -7.32 40.55 -0.14
N THR A 336 -6.53 40.22 -1.17
CA THR A 336 -6.93 39.31 -2.25
C THR A 336 -6.23 37.96 -2.11
N GLY A 337 -7.00 36.92 -1.79
CA GLY A 337 -6.52 35.55 -1.59
C GLY A 337 -6.81 35.00 -0.19
N GLU A 338 -6.49 33.71 0.01
CA GLU A 338 -6.72 33.00 1.27
C GLU A 338 -5.43 32.35 1.79
N THR A 339 -5.30 32.32 3.11
CA THR A 339 -4.26 31.58 3.84
C THR A 339 -4.60 30.09 3.94
N ASP A 340 -3.58 29.26 4.11
CA ASP A 340 -3.70 27.81 4.19
C ASP A 340 -3.61 27.32 5.63
N ASP A 341 -4.47 26.37 5.99
CA ASP A 341 -4.33 25.60 7.23
C ASP A 341 -3.38 24.41 7.01
N ILE A 342 -2.23 24.44 7.68
CA ILE A 342 -1.19 23.41 7.56
C ILE A 342 -1.60 22.06 8.16
N ASP A 343 -2.59 22.05 9.06
CA ASP A 343 -3.04 20.85 9.77
C ASP A 343 -4.16 20.11 9.03
N HIS A 344 -4.82 20.79 8.09
CA HIS A 344 -5.78 20.19 7.16
C HIS A 344 -5.16 19.01 6.37
N LEU A 345 -5.88 17.90 6.24
CA LEU A 345 -5.38 16.68 5.57
C LEU A 345 -5.21 16.80 4.05
N GLY A 346 -5.69 17.88 3.43
CA GLY A 346 -5.30 18.25 2.05
C GLY A 346 -3.89 18.86 1.95
N ASN A 347 -3.33 19.28 3.09
CA ASN A 347 -2.01 19.88 3.22
C ASN A 347 -0.98 18.93 3.87
N ARG A 348 -1.44 17.83 4.44
CA ARG A 348 -0.63 16.72 4.93
C ARG A 348 -0.82 15.49 4.05
N ARG A 349 0.26 14.76 3.77
CA ARG A 349 0.22 13.51 3.01
C ARG A 349 0.83 12.37 3.81
N LEU A 350 0.39 11.16 3.53
CA LEU A 350 0.93 9.95 4.11
C LEU A 350 1.99 9.33 3.18
N LYS A 351 3.23 9.32 3.64
CA LYS A 351 4.30 8.53 3.01
C LYS A 351 4.19 7.08 3.45
N SER A 352 3.86 6.23 2.49
CA SER A 352 3.75 4.79 2.70
C SER A 352 5.12 4.10 2.61
N VAL A 353 5.17 2.81 2.99
CA VAL A 353 6.41 2.00 3.05
C VAL A 353 7.26 2.06 1.79
N GLY A 354 6.64 1.98 0.60
CA GLY A 354 7.34 1.98 -0.67
C GLY A 354 8.11 3.28 -0.91
N GLU A 355 7.46 4.43 -0.67
CA GLU A 355 8.09 5.75 -0.83
C GLU A 355 9.20 5.99 0.21
N LEU A 356 8.99 5.53 1.45
CA LEU A 356 10.02 5.59 2.48
C LEU A 356 11.27 4.80 2.09
N LEU A 357 11.10 3.59 1.57
CA LEU A 357 12.20 2.76 1.07
C LEU A 357 12.85 3.35 -0.17
N GLN A 358 12.07 3.91 -1.09
CA GLN A 358 12.57 4.61 -2.26
C GLN A 358 13.53 5.75 -1.86
N ASN A 359 13.15 6.56 -0.87
CA ASN A 359 14.00 7.64 -0.39
C ASN A 359 15.34 7.14 0.20
N GLN A 360 15.31 6.04 0.97
CA GLN A 360 16.54 5.48 1.56
C GLN A 360 17.45 4.83 0.52
N PHE A 361 16.85 4.08 -0.41
CA PHE A 361 17.59 3.48 -1.51
C PHE A 361 18.26 4.58 -2.37
N ARG A 362 17.64 5.77 -2.48
CA ARG A 362 18.11 6.88 -3.32
C ARG A 362 19.39 7.47 -2.74
N ILE A 363 19.39 7.65 -1.42
CA ILE A 363 20.57 8.10 -0.67
C ILE A 363 21.72 7.11 -0.87
N GLY A 364 21.42 5.81 -0.81
CA GLY A 364 22.39 4.74 -1.08
C GLY A 364 22.97 4.80 -2.48
N LEU A 365 22.12 4.93 -3.50
CA LEU A 365 22.54 5.00 -4.89
C LEU A 365 23.30 6.30 -5.22
N SER A 366 22.93 7.45 -4.64
CA SER A 366 23.66 8.71 -4.85
C SER A 366 25.09 8.64 -4.28
N ARG A 367 25.28 7.98 -3.13
CA ARG A 367 26.62 7.68 -2.59
C ARG A 367 27.40 6.74 -3.52
N MET A 368 26.73 5.74 -4.08
CA MET A 368 27.33 4.82 -5.04
C MET A 368 27.72 5.52 -6.35
N GLU A 369 26.86 6.39 -6.89
CA GLU A 369 27.13 7.19 -8.10
C GLU A 369 28.44 7.96 -7.97
N ARG A 370 28.63 8.64 -6.83
CA ARG A 370 29.87 9.36 -6.54
C ARG A 370 31.10 8.44 -6.58
N VAL A 371 31.01 7.26 -5.95
CA VAL A 371 32.10 6.27 -5.95
C VAL A 371 32.38 5.75 -7.36
N VAL A 372 31.35 5.51 -8.17
CA VAL A 372 31.49 5.09 -9.57
C VAL A 372 32.22 6.15 -10.38
N ARG A 373 31.83 7.43 -10.25
CA ARG A 373 32.45 8.55 -10.96
C ARG A 373 33.93 8.73 -10.59
N GLU A 374 34.23 8.63 -9.30
CA GLU A 374 35.61 8.68 -8.80
C GLU A 374 36.45 7.51 -9.37
N ARG A 375 35.90 6.28 -9.41
CA ARG A 375 36.59 5.09 -9.95
C ARG A 375 36.80 5.13 -11.45
N MET A 376 35.86 5.67 -12.23
CA MET A 376 36.02 5.85 -13.68
C MET A 376 37.23 6.70 -14.03
N THR A 377 37.62 7.64 -13.16
CA THR A 377 38.77 8.53 -13.39
C THR A 377 40.11 7.87 -13.01
N ILE A 378 40.08 6.87 -12.12
CA ILE A 378 41.29 6.26 -11.54
C ILE A 378 41.69 4.97 -12.29
N GLN A 379 40.71 4.21 -12.79
CA GLN A 379 40.97 2.90 -13.41
C GLN A 379 41.39 3.03 -14.88
N ASP A 380 42.23 2.09 -15.32
CA ASP A 380 42.66 2.01 -16.72
C ASP A 380 41.47 1.67 -17.65
N VAL A 381 41.36 2.44 -18.73
CA VAL A 381 40.23 2.42 -19.68
C VAL A 381 40.07 1.06 -20.38
N ASP A 382 41.16 0.32 -20.61
CA ASP A 382 41.12 -0.96 -21.34
C ASP A 382 40.65 -2.14 -20.46
N ALA A 383 40.87 -2.08 -19.14
CA ALA A 383 40.56 -3.16 -18.20
C ALA A 383 39.23 -2.95 -17.44
N ILE A 384 38.52 -1.86 -17.73
CA ILE A 384 37.33 -1.46 -16.96
C ILE A 384 36.14 -2.39 -17.26
N THR A 385 35.49 -2.85 -16.20
CA THR A 385 34.26 -3.64 -16.26
C THR A 385 33.19 -2.99 -15.37
N PRO A 386 31.90 -3.11 -15.71
CA PRO A 386 30.82 -2.55 -14.88
C PRO A 386 30.86 -3.04 -13.43
N GLN A 387 31.20 -4.31 -13.21
CA GLN A 387 31.32 -4.91 -11.88
C GLN A 387 32.46 -4.31 -11.04
N ALA A 388 33.58 -3.90 -11.65
CA ALA A 388 34.69 -3.27 -10.93
C ALA A 388 34.37 -1.84 -10.48
N LEU A 389 33.52 -1.14 -11.23
CA LEU A 389 33.09 0.23 -10.94
C LEU A 389 32.07 0.28 -9.79
N ILE A 390 31.12 -0.65 -9.77
CA ILE A 390 29.99 -0.60 -8.84
C ILE A 390 30.40 -1.14 -7.47
N ASN A 391 30.30 -0.29 -6.45
CA ASN A 391 30.42 -0.69 -5.05
C ASN A 391 29.05 -0.63 -4.35
N ILE A 392 28.54 -1.79 -3.96
CA ILE A 392 27.19 -1.93 -3.38
C ILE A 392 27.12 -1.57 -1.89
N ARG A 393 28.27 -1.45 -1.20
CA ARG A 393 28.29 -1.22 0.26
C ARG A 393 27.45 -0.02 0.71
N PRO A 394 27.48 1.16 0.05
CA PRO A 394 26.66 2.29 0.45
C PRO A 394 25.15 2.03 0.35
N VAL A 395 24.72 1.26 -0.66
CA VAL A 395 23.32 0.90 -0.88
C VAL A 395 22.84 -0.05 0.20
N VAL A 396 23.56 -1.15 0.41
CA VAL A 396 23.22 -2.15 1.44
C VAL A 396 23.26 -1.54 2.84
N ALA A 397 24.22 -0.65 3.11
CA ALA A 397 24.31 0.05 4.40
C ALA A 397 23.08 0.94 4.66
N ALA A 398 22.63 1.71 3.66
CA ALA A 398 21.45 2.58 3.80
C ALA A 398 20.18 1.77 4.11
N ILE A 399 19.97 0.64 3.42
CA ILE A 399 18.83 -0.25 3.68
C ILE A 399 18.92 -0.84 5.10
N LYS A 400 20.09 -1.37 5.48
CA LYS A 400 20.30 -1.95 6.81
C LYS A 400 20.09 -0.93 7.94
N GLU A 401 20.56 0.31 7.75
CA GLU A 401 20.36 1.39 8.71
C GLU A 401 18.88 1.73 8.86
N PHE A 402 18.13 1.80 7.76
CA PHE A 402 16.70 2.06 7.80
C PHE A 402 15.92 0.96 8.55
N PHE A 403 16.11 -0.31 8.17
CA PHE A 403 15.39 -1.40 8.84
C PHE A 403 15.85 -1.63 10.28
N GLY A 404 17.13 -1.38 10.59
CA GLY A 404 17.71 -1.63 11.90
C GLY A 404 17.42 -0.53 12.93
N SER A 405 17.54 0.73 12.53
CA SER A 405 17.63 1.88 13.46
C SER A 405 16.60 2.98 13.21
N SER A 406 15.81 2.93 12.14
CA SER A 406 14.80 3.96 11.87
C SER A 406 13.66 3.93 12.91
N GLN A 407 13.18 5.12 13.30
CA GLN A 407 11.98 5.26 14.14
C GLN A 407 10.70 4.73 13.47
N LEU A 408 10.70 4.64 12.13
CA LEU A 408 9.58 4.14 11.35
C LEU A 408 9.60 2.61 11.21
N SER A 409 10.77 1.97 11.36
CA SER A 409 10.93 0.51 11.36
C SER A 409 10.79 -0.02 12.79
N GLN A 410 9.55 -0.30 13.19
CA GLN A 410 9.20 -0.66 14.56
C GLN A 410 9.16 -2.18 14.73
N PHE A 411 9.48 -2.65 15.95
CA PHE A 411 9.23 -4.04 16.31
C PHE A 411 7.73 -4.30 16.28
N MET A 412 7.34 -5.36 15.59
CA MET A 412 5.92 -5.69 15.41
C MET A 412 5.25 -5.98 16.76
N GLY A 413 4.08 -5.40 16.98
CA GLY A 413 3.22 -5.69 18.12
C GLY A 413 2.43 -6.96 17.83
N GLN A 414 2.67 -8.03 18.59
CA GLN A 414 2.14 -9.37 18.38
C GLN A 414 1.57 -9.95 19.67
N VAL A 415 0.96 -9.11 20.52
CA VAL A 415 0.27 -9.60 21.71
C VAL A 415 -0.97 -10.38 21.28
N ASN A 416 -1.74 -9.82 20.34
CA ASN A 416 -2.92 -10.43 19.75
C ASN A 416 -3.13 -9.93 18.29
N PRO A 417 -4.03 -10.56 17.51
CA PRO A 417 -4.26 -10.18 16.10
C PRO A 417 -4.70 -8.73 15.89
N LEU A 418 -5.40 -8.13 16.85
CA LEU A 418 -5.84 -6.73 16.75
C LEU A 418 -4.67 -5.76 16.92
N ASP A 419 -3.75 -6.04 17.85
CA ASP A 419 -2.50 -5.28 17.97
C ASP A 419 -1.70 -5.32 16.67
N GLU A 420 -1.65 -6.49 16.02
CA GLU A 420 -0.97 -6.62 14.74
C GLU A 420 -1.59 -5.73 13.66
N LEU A 421 -2.91 -5.82 13.51
CA LEU A 421 -3.63 -5.08 12.49
C LEU A 421 -3.58 -3.56 12.72
N ALA A 422 -3.80 -3.12 13.97
CA ALA A 422 -3.76 -1.72 14.34
C ALA A 422 -2.35 -1.13 14.12
N HIS A 423 -1.28 -1.89 14.38
CA HIS A 423 0.08 -1.42 14.17
C HIS A 423 0.41 -1.22 12.68
N LYS A 424 -0.08 -2.10 11.79
CA LYS A 424 0.09 -1.97 10.32
C LYS A 424 -0.66 -0.78 9.73
N ARG A 425 -1.77 -0.36 10.37
CA ARG A 425 -2.61 0.79 9.99
C ARG A 425 -2.28 2.08 10.74
N ARG A 426 -1.22 2.08 11.54
CA ARG A 426 -0.77 3.23 12.31
C ARG A 426 -0.16 4.28 11.38
N MET A 427 -0.40 5.54 11.73
CA MET A 427 0.21 6.71 11.10
C MET A 427 0.99 7.49 12.14
N SER A 428 2.21 7.90 11.81
CA SER A 428 3.08 8.66 12.71
C SER A 428 3.44 10.01 12.10
N ALA A 429 3.18 11.11 12.82
CA ALA A 429 3.72 12.42 12.46
C ALA A 429 5.21 12.58 12.86
N LEU A 430 5.73 11.63 13.64
CA LEU A 430 7.13 11.57 14.08
C LEU A 430 8.03 10.96 12.99
N GLY A 431 9.32 11.27 13.07
CA GLY A 431 10.37 10.69 12.23
C GLY A 431 11.08 11.73 11.36
N PRO A 432 12.06 11.32 10.53
CA PRO A 432 12.80 12.22 9.65
C PRO A 432 11.86 12.99 8.71
N GLY A 433 11.98 14.32 8.67
CA GLY A 433 11.10 15.18 7.87
C GLY A 433 9.70 15.42 8.45
N GLY A 434 9.36 14.77 9.56
CA GLY A 434 8.15 15.03 10.35
C GLY A 434 8.40 15.97 11.53
N LEU A 435 7.57 15.84 12.55
CA LEU A 435 7.68 16.62 13.79
C LEU A 435 8.57 15.90 14.80
N SER A 436 9.30 16.67 15.61
CA SER A 436 9.87 16.12 16.84
C SER A 436 8.86 16.27 17.98
N ARG A 437 8.86 15.28 18.89
CA ARG A 437 7.93 15.24 20.02
C ARG A 437 7.99 16.51 20.90
N GLU A 438 9.18 17.07 21.08
CA GLU A 438 9.42 18.25 21.92
C GLU A 438 8.99 19.57 21.26
N ARG A 439 8.99 19.62 19.91
CA ARG A 439 8.62 20.82 19.15
C ARG A 439 7.17 20.81 18.70
N ALA A 440 6.48 19.68 18.83
CA ALA A 440 5.09 19.57 18.46
C ALA A 440 4.21 20.35 19.44
N GLY A 441 3.61 21.44 18.96
CA GLY A 441 2.70 22.29 19.72
C GLY A 441 1.37 21.60 20.05
N PHE A 442 0.46 22.36 20.66
CA PHE A 442 -0.87 21.87 21.01
C PHE A 442 -1.77 21.69 19.77
N GLU A 443 -1.76 22.63 18.83
CA GLU A 443 -2.59 22.64 17.61
C GLU A 443 -2.45 21.34 16.80
N VAL A 444 -1.21 20.91 16.56
CA VAL A 444 -0.92 19.69 15.78
C VAL A 444 -1.35 18.39 16.46
N ARG A 445 -1.73 18.43 17.75
CA ARG A 445 -2.20 17.28 18.54
C ARG A 445 -3.73 17.23 18.61
N ASP A 446 -4.40 18.32 18.25
CA ASP A 446 -5.85 18.43 18.33
C ASP A 446 -6.53 17.72 17.16
N VAL A 447 -7.83 17.46 17.30
CA VAL A 447 -8.64 16.84 16.27
C VAL A 447 -9.14 17.89 15.29
N HIS A 448 -8.67 17.81 14.05
CA HIS A 448 -9.10 18.68 12.97
C HIS A 448 -10.36 18.13 12.26
N HIS A 449 -11.25 19.00 11.76
CA HIS A 449 -12.50 18.57 11.10
C HIS A 449 -12.24 17.67 9.87
N SER A 450 -11.15 17.91 9.14
CA SER A 450 -10.73 17.09 7.99
C SER A 450 -10.35 15.65 8.36
N HIS A 451 -10.15 15.34 9.65
CA HIS A 451 -9.86 13.97 10.11
C HIS A 451 -11.06 13.03 9.93
N TYR A 452 -12.29 13.58 9.85
CA TYR A 452 -13.51 12.81 9.68
C TYR A 452 -13.40 11.82 8.52
N GLY A 453 -13.69 10.55 8.78
CA GLY A 453 -13.63 9.50 7.77
C GLY A 453 -12.21 9.08 7.34
N ARG A 454 -11.14 9.71 7.82
CA ARG A 454 -9.75 9.52 7.35
C ARG A 454 -8.79 9.07 8.46
N MET A 455 -8.79 9.79 9.58
CA MET A 455 -7.99 9.49 10.77
C MET A 455 -8.93 9.32 11.95
N CYS A 456 -8.77 8.24 12.71
CA CYS A 456 -9.61 8.00 13.87
C CYS A 456 -9.35 9.05 14.96
N PRO A 457 -10.39 9.74 15.48
CA PRO A 457 -10.24 10.73 16.53
C PRO A 457 -10.10 10.12 17.94
N ILE A 458 -10.35 8.82 18.08
CA ILE A 458 -10.35 8.11 19.37
C ILE A 458 -9.04 7.34 19.60
N GLU A 459 -8.57 6.59 18.60
CA GLU A 459 -7.39 5.72 18.76
C GLU A 459 -6.07 6.51 18.67
N THR A 460 -5.60 6.99 19.82
CA THR A 460 -4.28 7.58 20.03
C THR A 460 -3.67 7.09 21.35
N PRO A 461 -2.33 7.00 21.50
CA PRO A 461 -1.71 6.76 22.80
C PRO A 461 -2.02 7.88 23.81
N GLU A 462 -2.26 7.52 25.08
CA GLU A 462 -2.52 8.47 26.18
C GLU A 462 -1.29 9.26 26.64
N GLY A 463 -0.11 8.72 26.31
CA GLY A 463 1.16 9.28 26.73
C GLY A 463 1.57 10.52 25.94
N PRO A 464 2.86 10.84 25.96
CA PRO A 464 3.36 12.09 25.38
C PRO A 464 3.31 12.15 23.84
N ASN A 465 2.97 11.02 23.20
CA ASN A 465 2.73 10.90 21.77
C ASN A 465 1.26 11.12 21.40
N ILE A 466 0.39 11.53 22.34
CA ILE A 466 -1.01 11.84 22.08
C ILE A 466 -1.18 12.83 20.92
N GLY A 467 -2.03 12.50 19.95
CA GLY A 467 -2.28 13.28 18.74
C GLY A 467 -1.18 13.20 17.67
N LEU A 468 0.02 12.71 18.01
CA LEU A 468 1.14 12.56 17.04
C LEU A 468 1.17 11.18 16.39
N ILE A 469 0.50 10.20 17.00
CA ILE A 469 0.32 8.85 16.48
C ILE A 469 -1.19 8.61 16.37
N GLY A 470 -1.67 8.49 15.15
CA GLY A 470 -3.06 8.18 14.85
C GLY A 470 -3.20 6.84 14.13
N SER A 471 -4.44 6.45 13.86
CA SER A 471 -4.76 5.22 13.12
C SER A 471 -5.72 5.54 11.97
N LEU A 472 -5.56 4.87 10.84
CA LEU A 472 -6.49 5.00 9.72
C LEU A 472 -7.89 4.50 10.13
N THR A 473 -8.93 5.19 9.66
CA THR A 473 -10.32 4.73 9.82
C THR A 473 -10.58 3.47 8.99
N THR A 474 -11.73 2.83 9.19
CA THR A 474 -12.11 1.57 8.55
C THR A 474 -12.12 1.63 7.01
N TYR A 475 -12.74 2.66 6.43
CA TYR A 475 -12.92 2.81 4.97
C TYR A 475 -11.89 3.73 4.30
N ALA A 476 -10.99 4.34 5.07
CA ALA A 476 -9.96 5.20 4.51
C ALA A 476 -9.03 4.43 3.57
N ARG A 477 -8.77 5.04 2.41
CA ARG A 477 -7.77 4.60 1.44
C ARG A 477 -6.78 5.72 1.16
N ILE A 478 -5.67 5.38 0.51
CA ILE A 478 -4.65 6.34 0.12
C ILE A 478 -4.59 6.38 -1.41
N ASN A 479 -4.62 7.58 -1.97
CA ASN A 479 -4.47 7.75 -3.41
C ASN A 479 -3.00 7.80 -3.85
N GLU A 480 -2.77 7.92 -5.15
CA GLU A 480 -1.42 7.92 -5.74
C GLU A 480 -0.53 9.06 -5.24
N PHE A 481 -1.12 10.17 -4.80
CA PHE A 481 -0.39 11.32 -4.27
C PHE A 481 -0.10 11.22 -2.76
N GLY A 482 -0.65 10.21 -2.08
CA GLY A 482 -0.51 10.04 -0.64
C GLY A 482 -1.55 10.78 0.19
N PHE A 483 -2.61 11.34 -0.41
CA PHE A 483 -3.72 11.91 0.36
C PHE A 483 -4.68 10.79 0.78
N ILE A 484 -5.29 10.98 1.96
CA ILE A 484 -6.25 10.03 2.50
C ILE A 484 -7.63 10.39 1.95
N GLU A 485 -8.28 9.41 1.34
CA GLU A 485 -9.63 9.52 0.78
C GLU A 485 -10.61 8.70 1.60
N THR A 486 -11.86 9.14 1.60
CA THR A 486 -12.96 8.45 2.28
C THR A 486 -14.17 8.39 1.35
N PRO A 487 -14.96 7.29 1.38
CA PRO A 487 -16.06 7.10 0.43
C PRO A 487 -17.34 7.84 0.85
N TYR A 488 -18.09 8.30 -0.12
CA TYR A 488 -19.38 8.97 0.03
C TYR A 488 -20.37 8.49 -1.03
N ARG A 489 -21.65 8.49 -0.66
CA ARG A 489 -22.76 8.24 -1.59
C ARG A 489 -23.14 9.55 -2.26
N ARG A 490 -23.31 9.52 -3.58
CA ARG A 490 -23.78 10.70 -4.33
C ARG A 490 -25.27 10.93 -4.09
N VAL A 491 -25.66 12.17 -3.86
CA VAL A 491 -27.07 12.60 -3.78
C VAL A 491 -27.40 13.41 -5.04
N ILE A 492 -28.48 13.03 -5.73
CA ILE A 492 -28.95 13.73 -6.94
C ILE A 492 -30.44 14.00 -6.74
N ASP A 493 -30.87 15.26 -6.91
CA ASP A 493 -32.28 15.66 -6.75
C ASP A 493 -32.90 15.21 -5.41
N SER A 494 -32.15 15.39 -4.31
CA SER A 494 -32.51 14.93 -2.95
C SER A 494 -32.69 13.41 -2.78
N LYS A 495 -32.24 12.63 -3.76
CA LYS A 495 -32.25 11.17 -3.77
C LYS A 495 -30.84 10.64 -3.56
N VAL A 496 -30.65 9.88 -2.49
CA VAL A 496 -29.40 9.18 -2.20
C VAL A 496 -29.25 8.00 -3.16
N THR A 497 -28.11 7.93 -3.83
CA THR A 497 -27.79 6.85 -4.78
C THR A 497 -26.78 5.86 -4.19
N ASP A 498 -26.61 4.72 -4.85
CA ASP A 498 -25.58 3.73 -4.50
C ASP A 498 -24.26 3.96 -5.23
N ASP A 499 -24.12 5.09 -5.92
CA ASP A 499 -22.86 5.51 -6.55
C ASP A 499 -21.89 6.02 -5.47
N ILE A 500 -20.76 5.33 -5.33
CA ILE A 500 -19.75 5.59 -4.31
C ILE A 500 -18.58 6.34 -4.91
N ILE A 501 -18.35 7.55 -4.41
CA ILE A 501 -17.25 8.42 -4.81
C ILE A 501 -16.33 8.63 -3.61
N TYR A 502 -15.03 8.53 -3.83
CA TYR A 502 -14.03 8.81 -2.81
C TYR A 502 -13.53 10.23 -2.97
N LEU A 503 -13.54 11.00 -1.87
CA LEU A 503 -13.14 12.40 -1.88
C LEU A 503 -11.90 12.61 -1.00
N THR A 504 -10.98 13.45 -1.47
CA THR A 504 -9.90 13.99 -0.63
C THR A 504 -10.45 15.06 0.32
N ALA A 505 -9.69 15.40 1.36
CA ALA A 505 -10.15 16.37 2.36
C ALA A 505 -10.45 17.75 1.75
N ASP A 506 -9.65 18.19 0.78
CA ASP A 506 -9.81 19.50 0.13
C ASP A 506 -10.94 19.54 -0.90
N GLU A 507 -11.38 18.39 -1.41
CA GLU A 507 -12.55 18.28 -2.27
C GLU A 507 -13.84 18.26 -1.46
N GLU A 508 -13.83 17.55 -0.33
CA GLU A 508 -14.94 17.48 0.61
C GLU A 508 -15.40 18.85 1.12
N ASP A 509 -14.47 19.76 1.42
CA ASP A 509 -14.78 21.12 1.93
C ASP A 509 -15.62 22.00 0.98
N LYS A 510 -15.79 21.57 -0.27
CA LYS A 510 -16.61 22.26 -1.29
C LYS A 510 -18.06 21.80 -1.31
N TYR A 511 -18.36 20.68 -0.66
CA TYR A 511 -19.66 20.02 -0.75
C TYR A 511 -20.36 19.96 0.60
N VAL A 512 -21.68 19.82 0.54
CA VAL A 512 -22.52 19.68 1.72
C VAL A 512 -22.84 18.20 1.96
N ILE A 513 -22.38 17.65 3.09
CA ILE A 513 -22.44 16.21 3.35
C ILE A 513 -23.42 15.88 4.47
N ALA A 514 -24.39 15.02 4.19
CA ALA A 514 -25.32 14.46 5.17
C ALA A 514 -24.71 13.29 5.95
N GLN A 515 -25.15 13.14 7.20
CA GLN A 515 -24.70 12.05 8.07
C GLN A 515 -25.30 10.69 7.65
N ALA A 516 -24.58 9.60 7.94
CA ALA A 516 -25.03 8.23 7.63
C ALA A 516 -26.39 7.83 8.23
N ASN A 517 -26.82 8.49 9.32
CA ASN A 517 -28.01 8.16 10.09
C ASN A 517 -29.27 8.92 9.64
N GLU A 518 -29.17 9.81 8.65
CA GLU A 518 -30.32 10.55 8.15
C GLU A 518 -31.32 9.59 7.45
N PRO A 519 -32.61 9.60 7.81
CA PRO A 519 -33.60 8.69 7.24
C PRO A 519 -33.97 9.04 5.80
N PHE A 520 -33.99 8.02 4.94
CA PHE A 520 -34.49 8.09 3.57
C PHE A 520 -35.48 6.94 3.29
N ASP A 521 -36.37 7.13 2.31
CA ASP A 521 -37.37 6.14 1.91
C ASP A 521 -36.78 5.01 1.02
N GLU A 522 -37.60 4.02 0.64
CA GLU A 522 -37.16 2.91 -0.24
C GLU A 522 -36.69 3.39 -1.62
N GLU A 523 -37.12 4.58 -2.05
CA GLU A 523 -36.64 5.19 -3.28
C GLU A 523 -35.34 5.98 -3.05
N GLY A 524 -34.85 6.15 -1.82
CA GLY A 524 -33.64 6.89 -1.51
C GLY A 524 -33.85 8.38 -1.26
N LYS A 525 -35.08 8.88 -1.24
CA LYS A 525 -35.38 10.29 -0.97
C LYS A 525 -35.38 10.56 0.53
N PHE A 526 -34.81 11.68 0.96
CA PHE A 526 -34.84 12.08 2.36
C PHE A 526 -36.27 12.23 2.88
N VAL A 527 -36.54 11.62 4.04
CA VAL A 527 -37.85 11.73 4.71
C VAL A 527 -38.04 13.14 5.28
N ASN A 528 -36.95 13.72 5.80
CA ASN A 528 -36.95 15.06 6.36
C ASN A 528 -36.73 16.11 5.26
N THR A 529 -37.50 17.20 5.31
CA THR A 529 -37.34 18.34 4.38
C THR A 529 -36.08 19.15 4.67
N ARG A 530 -35.62 19.13 5.93
CA ARG A 530 -34.38 19.75 6.37
C ARG A 530 -33.49 18.70 7.00
N VAL A 531 -32.26 18.61 6.50
CA VAL A 531 -31.28 17.58 6.85
C VAL A 531 -30.12 18.23 7.61
N SER A 532 -29.62 17.53 8.63
CA SER A 532 -28.40 17.95 9.33
C SER A 532 -27.19 17.56 8.51
N VAL A 533 -26.39 18.55 8.15
CA VAL A 533 -25.24 18.40 7.24
C VAL A 533 -23.98 18.98 7.84
N ARG A 534 -22.84 18.49 7.36
CA ARG A 534 -21.52 19.04 7.65
C ARG A 534 -21.03 19.85 6.46
N LEU A 535 -20.55 21.05 6.75
CA LEU A 535 -19.84 21.92 5.82
C LEU A 535 -18.60 22.46 6.53
N ARG A 536 -17.42 21.96 6.15
CA ARG A 536 -16.14 22.24 6.83
C ARG A 536 -16.21 21.90 8.32
N ASP A 537 -16.00 22.89 9.19
CA ASP A 537 -16.06 22.80 10.65
C ASP A 537 -17.46 22.99 11.23
N GLN A 538 -18.46 23.35 10.41
CA GLN A 538 -19.80 23.70 10.85
C GLN A 538 -20.80 22.56 10.62
N ILE A 539 -21.72 22.41 11.58
CA ILE A 539 -22.91 21.57 11.45
C ILE A 539 -24.09 22.47 11.18
N LEU A 540 -24.68 22.35 10.00
CA LEU A 540 -25.77 23.19 9.49
C LEU A 540 -27.03 22.35 9.27
N VAL A 541 -28.19 23.02 9.21
CA VAL A 541 -29.46 22.38 8.87
C VAL A 541 -30.00 23.01 7.59
N VAL A 542 -29.84 22.31 6.48
CA VAL A 542 -30.14 22.80 5.12
C VAL A 542 -31.34 22.07 4.52
N PRO A 543 -32.01 22.63 3.50
CA PRO A 543 -32.98 21.88 2.70
C PRO A 543 -32.34 20.66 2.04
N ALA A 544 -33.09 19.55 1.92
CA ALA A 544 -32.62 18.31 1.30
C ALA A 544 -32.11 18.47 -0.15
N GLU A 545 -32.50 19.55 -0.84
CA GLU A 545 -32.07 19.89 -2.21
C GLU A 545 -30.62 20.39 -2.27
N GLN A 546 -30.07 20.86 -1.15
CA GLN A 546 -28.71 21.38 -1.05
C GLN A 546 -27.69 20.30 -0.63
N VAL A 547 -28.12 19.06 -0.42
CA VAL A 547 -27.24 17.96 -0.02
C VAL A 547 -26.59 17.37 -1.26
N ASP A 548 -25.26 17.36 -1.30
CA ASP A 548 -24.49 16.82 -2.43
C ASP A 548 -24.11 15.34 -2.21
N TYR A 549 -23.75 14.99 -0.97
CA TYR A 549 -23.25 13.66 -0.62
C TYR A 549 -23.78 13.19 0.74
N MET A 550 -23.68 11.88 0.99
CA MET A 550 -23.99 11.26 2.27
C MET A 550 -22.91 10.25 2.66
N ASP A 551 -22.61 10.12 3.95
CA ASP A 551 -21.70 9.08 4.46
C ASP A 551 -22.17 7.67 4.08
N VAL A 552 -21.24 6.73 3.88
CA VAL A 552 -21.56 5.34 3.51
C VAL A 552 -21.93 4.50 4.73
N SER A 553 -21.25 4.72 5.86
CA SER A 553 -21.45 3.93 7.08
C SER A 553 -21.12 4.75 8.32
N PRO A 554 -21.86 4.60 9.44
CA PRO A 554 -21.47 5.19 10.72
C PRO A 554 -20.07 4.76 11.20
N LYS A 555 -19.62 3.57 10.77
CA LYS A 555 -18.29 3.02 11.12
C LYS A 555 -17.13 3.75 10.44
N GLN A 556 -17.40 4.61 9.46
CA GLN A 556 -16.42 5.37 8.70
C GLN A 556 -15.60 6.32 9.56
N LEU A 557 -16.14 6.79 10.69
CA LEU A 557 -15.46 7.72 11.60
C LEU A 557 -14.33 7.09 12.41
N VAL A 558 -14.40 5.79 12.68
CA VAL A 558 -13.57 5.14 13.71
C VAL A 558 -12.56 4.15 13.12
N SER A 559 -11.52 3.83 13.88
CA SER A 559 -10.54 2.80 13.52
C SER A 559 -11.13 1.40 13.73
N ILE A 560 -10.42 0.38 13.27
CA ILE A 560 -10.81 -1.01 13.49
C ILE A 560 -10.88 -1.38 14.99
N ALA A 561 -9.93 -0.90 15.80
CA ALA A 561 -9.89 -1.20 17.24
C ALA A 561 -11.03 -0.51 18.00
N THR A 562 -11.36 0.72 17.60
CA THR A 562 -12.50 1.45 18.18
C THR A 562 -13.84 0.87 17.70
N ALA A 563 -13.94 0.41 16.46
CA ALA A 563 -15.15 -0.22 15.91
C ALA A 563 -15.49 -1.59 16.53
N LEU A 564 -14.59 -2.19 17.32
CA LEU A 564 -14.83 -3.42 18.06
C LEU A 564 -15.52 -3.19 19.42
N ILE A 565 -15.65 -1.94 19.86
CA ILE A 565 -16.33 -1.58 21.11
C ILE A 565 -17.84 -1.53 20.84
N PRO A 566 -18.66 -2.42 21.43
CA PRO A 566 -20.11 -2.33 21.31
C PRO A 566 -20.63 -1.12 22.10
N PHE A 567 -21.70 -0.50 21.62
CA PHE A 567 -22.36 0.65 22.28
C PHE A 567 -21.45 1.87 22.49
N LEU A 568 -20.46 2.05 21.61
CA LEU A 568 -19.50 3.15 21.64
C LEU A 568 -20.16 4.53 21.76
N GLU A 569 -21.33 4.73 21.15
CA GLU A 569 -22.11 5.96 21.20
C GLU A 569 -22.61 6.33 22.61
N ASN A 570 -22.58 5.39 23.57
CA ASN A 570 -22.94 5.61 24.97
C ASN A 570 -21.72 5.80 25.88
N ASP A 571 -20.51 5.66 25.33
CA ASP A 571 -19.26 5.79 26.06
C ASP A 571 -18.65 7.19 25.87
N ASP A 572 -18.05 7.73 26.93
CA ASP A 572 -17.26 8.95 26.84
C ASP A 572 -16.00 8.72 25.98
N ALA A 573 -15.60 9.72 25.19
CA ALA A 573 -14.47 9.62 24.27
C ALA A 573 -13.16 9.22 24.96
N ASN A 574 -12.91 9.69 26.19
CA ASN A 574 -11.68 9.33 26.91
C ASN A 574 -11.70 7.85 27.33
N ARG A 575 -12.88 7.31 27.67
CA ARG A 575 -13.06 5.90 28.02
C ARG A 575 -12.99 5.00 26.79
N ALA A 576 -13.56 5.44 25.68
CA ALA A 576 -13.43 4.76 24.40
C ALA A 576 -11.96 4.69 23.95
N LEU A 577 -11.19 5.77 24.11
CA LEU A 577 -9.76 5.82 23.82
C LEU A 577 -8.99 4.79 24.66
N MET A 578 -9.21 4.78 25.98
CA MET A 578 -8.63 3.77 26.88
C MET A 578 -9.04 2.36 26.44
N GLY A 579 -10.32 2.14 26.14
CA GLY A 579 -10.87 0.86 25.68
C GLY A 579 -10.22 0.35 24.41
N SER A 580 -10.05 1.20 23.40
CA SER A 580 -9.38 0.89 22.14
C SER A 580 -7.91 0.52 22.37
N ASN A 581 -7.23 1.22 23.29
CA ASN A 581 -5.84 0.94 23.65
C ASN A 581 -5.67 -0.38 24.43
N MET A 582 -6.55 -0.64 25.41
CA MET A 582 -6.50 -1.83 26.27
C MET A 582 -6.77 -3.12 25.49
N GLN A 583 -7.66 -3.12 24.49
CA GLN A 583 -7.95 -4.30 23.67
C GLN A 583 -6.70 -4.87 22.98
N ARG A 584 -5.76 -4.01 22.57
CA ARG A 584 -4.49 -4.42 21.95
C ARG A 584 -3.52 -5.11 22.90
N GLN A 585 -3.74 -4.99 24.21
CA GLN A 585 -2.91 -5.60 25.25
C GLN A 585 -3.50 -6.92 25.76
N ALA A 586 -4.66 -7.34 25.25
CA ALA A 586 -5.31 -8.57 25.67
C ALA A 586 -4.46 -9.80 25.32
N VAL A 587 -4.21 -10.64 26.31
CA VAL A 587 -3.40 -11.87 26.14
C VAL A 587 -4.27 -13.02 25.61
N PRO A 588 -3.81 -13.78 24.60
CA PRO A 588 -4.55 -14.93 24.11
C PRO A 588 -4.65 -16.02 25.18
N LEU A 589 -5.88 -16.52 25.40
CA LEU A 589 -6.17 -17.57 26.37
C LEU A 589 -6.02 -18.98 25.74
N LEU A 590 -5.87 -20.01 26.57
CA LEU A 590 -5.81 -21.42 26.12
C LEU A 590 -7.05 -21.84 25.32
N VAL A 591 -8.21 -21.34 25.74
CA VAL A 591 -9.52 -21.57 25.11
C VAL A 591 -10.19 -20.20 24.92
N PRO A 592 -10.04 -19.58 23.75
CA PRO A 592 -10.72 -18.33 23.44
C PRO A 592 -12.23 -18.57 23.34
N LYS A 593 -13.03 -17.61 23.79
CA LYS A 593 -14.48 -17.59 23.60
C LYS A 593 -14.83 -16.34 22.82
N ALA A 594 -15.54 -16.50 21.71
CA ALA A 594 -16.04 -15.35 20.98
C ALA A 594 -17.01 -14.54 21.86
N PRO A 595 -17.00 -13.20 21.76
CA PRO A 595 -17.83 -12.36 22.61
C PRO A 595 -19.31 -12.59 22.32
N LEU A 596 -20.13 -12.59 23.38
CA LEU A 596 -21.59 -12.73 23.26
C LEU A 596 -22.20 -11.52 22.55
N VAL A 597 -21.79 -10.32 22.97
CA VAL A 597 -22.11 -9.05 22.34
C VAL A 597 -20.90 -8.60 21.54
N GLY A 598 -21.09 -8.38 20.23
CA GLY A 598 -20.03 -7.96 19.31
C GLY A 598 -20.57 -7.00 18.26
N THR A 599 -19.69 -6.49 17.39
CA THR A 599 -20.03 -5.45 16.41
C THR A 599 -20.08 -5.95 14.96
N GLY A 600 -19.66 -7.20 14.72
CA GLY A 600 -19.53 -7.79 13.39
C GLY A 600 -18.16 -7.55 12.74
N MET A 601 -17.34 -6.69 13.33
CA MET A 601 -15.99 -6.37 12.83
C MET A 601 -14.96 -7.45 13.17
N GLU A 602 -15.26 -8.33 14.13
CA GLU A 602 -14.32 -9.32 14.68
C GLU A 602 -13.80 -10.29 13.60
N TYR A 603 -14.71 -10.77 12.75
CA TYR A 603 -14.37 -11.75 11.72
C TYR A 603 -13.43 -11.15 10.67
N LYS A 604 -13.75 -9.95 10.20
CA LYS A 604 -12.91 -9.20 9.25
C LYS A 604 -11.56 -8.86 9.85
N ALA A 605 -11.52 -8.41 11.11
CA ALA A 605 -10.26 -8.12 11.82
C ALA A 605 -9.37 -9.37 11.96
N ALA A 606 -9.97 -10.53 12.26
CA ALA A 606 -9.23 -11.79 12.37
C ALA A 606 -8.64 -12.24 11.02
N ILE A 607 -9.43 -12.20 9.94
CA ILE A 607 -8.98 -12.56 8.59
C ILE A 607 -7.86 -11.63 8.11
N ASP A 608 -8.11 -10.32 8.12
CA ASP A 608 -7.18 -9.34 7.55
C ASP A 608 -5.90 -9.18 8.40
N SER A 609 -5.89 -9.65 9.65
CA SER A 609 -4.65 -9.72 10.45
C SER A 609 -3.59 -10.62 9.80
N GLY A 610 -4.03 -11.64 9.06
CA GLY A 610 -3.18 -12.69 8.47
C GLY A 610 -2.70 -13.73 9.50
N VAL A 611 -3.30 -13.79 10.70
CA VAL A 611 -2.95 -14.79 11.72
C VAL A 611 -3.67 -16.12 11.49
N VAL A 612 -4.90 -16.07 10.99
CA VAL A 612 -5.68 -17.27 10.62
C VAL A 612 -5.19 -17.87 9.30
N VAL A 613 -5.38 -19.17 9.13
CA VAL A 613 -5.04 -19.85 7.86
C VAL A 613 -6.28 -19.93 6.99
N LEU A 614 -6.18 -19.40 5.77
CA LEU A 614 -7.27 -19.41 4.78
C LEU A 614 -7.01 -20.46 3.70
N ALA A 615 -8.09 -21.05 3.17
CA ALA A 615 -8.04 -21.84 1.96
C ALA A 615 -7.71 -20.95 0.75
N ARG A 616 -6.73 -21.31 -0.08
CA ARG A 616 -6.44 -20.51 -1.28
C ARG A 616 -7.38 -20.87 -2.43
N ASN A 617 -7.90 -22.09 -2.45
CA ASN A 617 -8.78 -22.60 -3.48
C ASN A 617 -10.04 -23.23 -2.89
N ASP A 618 -11.08 -23.29 -3.72
CA ASP A 618 -12.24 -24.12 -3.45
C ASP A 618 -11.82 -25.60 -3.44
N GLY A 619 -12.32 -26.37 -2.48
CA GLY A 619 -11.94 -27.77 -2.38
C GLY A 619 -12.62 -28.52 -1.25
N ARG A 620 -12.31 -29.80 -1.17
CA ARG A 620 -12.81 -30.69 -0.11
C ARG A 620 -11.68 -31.10 0.80
N VAL A 621 -11.87 -30.94 2.10
CA VAL A 621 -10.89 -31.34 3.11
C VAL A 621 -10.75 -32.86 3.11
N THR A 622 -9.57 -33.39 2.80
CA THR A 622 -9.29 -34.84 2.80
C THR A 622 -8.56 -35.29 4.06
N TYR A 623 -7.77 -34.40 4.65
CA TYR A 623 -6.99 -34.70 5.85
C TYR A 623 -6.93 -33.50 6.78
N VAL A 624 -7.13 -33.75 8.08
CA VAL A 624 -6.96 -32.75 9.14
C VAL A 624 -6.18 -33.40 10.27
N SER A 625 -5.10 -32.78 10.68
CA SER A 625 -4.39 -33.10 11.92
C SER A 625 -4.18 -31.85 12.75
N GLY A 626 -3.60 -32.05 13.95
CA GLY A 626 -3.16 -30.94 14.77
C GLY A 626 -2.25 -29.98 13.98
N ASP A 627 -1.33 -30.49 13.16
CA ASP A 627 -0.22 -29.71 12.59
C ASP A 627 -0.42 -29.30 11.13
N GLN A 628 -1.36 -29.93 10.41
CA GLN A 628 -1.61 -29.62 9.01
C GLN A 628 -3.03 -29.96 8.57
N THR A 629 -3.44 -29.41 7.43
CA THR A 629 -4.67 -29.76 6.73
C THR A 629 -4.40 -29.87 5.24
N GLU A 630 -5.07 -30.83 4.59
CA GLU A 630 -4.97 -31.06 3.15
C GLU A 630 -6.35 -30.93 2.49
N LEU A 631 -6.36 -30.22 1.37
CA LEU A 631 -7.52 -29.92 0.54
C LEU A 631 -7.35 -30.60 -0.81
N GLU A 632 -8.37 -31.37 -1.20
CA GLU A 632 -8.52 -31.86 -2.57
C GLU A 632 -9.22 -30.79 -3.41
N ILE A 633 -8.53 -30.30 -4.42
CA ILE A 633 -9.02 -29.31 -5.37
C ILE A 633 -9.50 -30.05 -6.63
N GLU A 634 -10.58 -29.58 -7.25
CA GLU A 634 -10.99 -30.05 -8.57
C GLU A 634 -9.87 -29.77 -9.59
N GLY A 635 -9.19 -30.82 -10.05
CA GLY A 635 -8.20 -30.70 -11.11
C GLY A 635 -8.80 -30.87 -12.50
N PHE A 636 -7.94 -30.85 -13.51
CA PHE A 636 -8.33 -30.89 -14.91
C PHE A 636 -8.59 -32.32 -15.41
N THR A 637 -9.53 -32.44 -16.34
CA THR A 637 -9.85 -33.71 -17.00
C THR A 637 -9.33 -33.68 -18.43
N ILE A 638 -8.38 -34.55 -18.75
CA ILE A 638 -7.85 -34.71 -20.11
C ILE A 638 -8.57 -35.88 -20.76
N ARG A 639 -9.26 -35.61 -21.88
CA ARG A 639 -9.79 -36.66 -22.76
C ARG A 639 -8.84 -36.82 -23.92
N PHE A 640 -8.37 -38.04 -24.17
CA PHE A 640 -7.57 -38.36 -25.34
C PHE A 640 -8.02 -39.67 -25.96
N ASN A 641 -7.73 -39.83 -27.25
CA ASN A 641 -7.97 -41.07 -27.98
C ASN A 641 -6.65 -41.85 -28.05
N ALA A 642 -6.62 -43.03 -27.44
CA ALA A 642 -5.39 -43.81 -27.25
C ALA A 642 -4.73 -44.22 -28.58
N ASP A 643 -5.53 -44.41 -29.64
CA ASP A 643 -5.05 -44.86 -30.95
C ASP A 643 -4.16 -43.83 -31.66
N GLN A 644 -4.23 -42.53 -31.30
CA GLN A 644 -3.44 -41.48 -31.94
C GLN A 644 -1.98 -41.41 -31.47
N PHE A 645 -1.61 -42.08 -30.37
CA PHE A 645 -0.31 -41.89 -29.71
C PHE A 645 0.50 -43.18 -29.51
N ALA A 646 0.05 -44.30 -30.07
CA ALA A 646 0.65 -45.62 -29.87
C ALA A 646 2.17 -45.70 -30.21
N ASP A 647 2.65 -44.85 -31.13
CA ASP A 647 4.06 -44.82 -31.60
C ASP A 647 4.71 -43.42 -31.52
N ALA A 648 4.12 -42.47 -30.81
CA ALA A 648 4.65 -41.10 -30.74
C ALA A 648 5.70 -40.94 -29.60
N PRO A 649 6.83 -40.24 -29.83
CA PRO A 649 7.77 -39.93 -28.75
C PRO A 649 7.10 -39.06 -27.69
N ILE A 650 7.43 -39.30 -26.41
CA ILE A 650 6.82 -38.67 -25.22
C ILE A 650 6.73 -37.14 -25.35
N SER A 651 7.75 -36.50 -25.90
CA SER A 651 7.77 -35.05 -26.14
C SER A 651 6.66 -34.56 -27.08
N LYS A 652 6.30 -35.33 -28.12
CA LYS A 652 5.17 -35.04 -29.01
C LYS A 652 3.82 -35.28 -28.34
N VAL A 653 3.73 -36.27 -27.45
CA VAL A 653 2.50 -36.55 -26.68
C VAL A 653 2.22 -35.40 -25.71
N ILE A 654 3.23 -34.93 -24.98
CA ILE A 654 3.11 -33.75 -24.08
C ILE A 654 2.72 -32.49 -24.86
N GLN A 655 3.33 -32.28 -26.04
CA GLN A 655 3.06 -31.12 -26.90
C GLN A 655 1.68 -31.17 -27.55
N ALA A 656 1.17 -32.36 -27.90
CA ALA A 656 -0.15 -32.57 -28.49
C ALA A 656 -1.29 -32.50 -27.45
N LEU A 657 -1.04 -32.97 -26.21
CA LEU A 657 -1.97 -32.87 -25.08
C LEU A 657 -2.09 -31.45 -24.51
N ARG A 658 -1.26 -30.50 -24.99
CA ARG A 658 -1.23 -29.09 -24.54
C ARG A 658 -1.16 -28.94 -23.01
N ILE A 659 -0.44 -29.84 -22.33
CA ILE A 659 -0.24 -29.75 -20.88
C ILE A 659 0.62 -28.50 -20.62
N PRO A 660 0.13 -27.49 -19.89
CA PRO A 660 0.88 -26.25 -19.71
C PRO A 660 2.13 -26.50 -18.87
N THR A 661 3.29 -26.15 -19.40
CA THR A 661 4.54 -26.00 -18.63
C THR A 661 4.61 -24.59 -18.02
N GLU A 662 5.43 -24.37 -16.99
CA GLU A 662 5.60 -23.06 -16.34
C GLU A 662 5.77 -21.89 -17.35
N GLU A 663 6.50 -22.12 -18.46
CA GLU A 663 6.72 -21.12 -19.51
C GLU A 663 5.48 -20.82 -20.37
N THR A 664 4.57 -21.77 -20.55
CA THR A 664 3.33 -21.56 -21.33
C THR A 664 2.21 -20.97 -20.47
N ALA A 665 2.17 -21.27 -19.17
CA ALA A 665 1.27 -20.64 -18.21
C ALA A 665 1.57 -19.14 -18.02
N ALA A 666 2.84 -18.73 -18.08
CA ALA A 666 3.25 -17.34 -17.95
C ALA A 666 2.89 -16.44 -19.15
N LYS A 667 2.63 -17.03 -20.33
CA LYS A 667 2.34 -16.30 -21.59
C LYS A 667 0.85 -16.28 -21.97
N ALA A 668 -0.02 -16.97 -21.24
CA ALA A 668 -1.43 -17.11 -21.57
C ALA A 668 -2.28 -15.91 -21.08
N SER A 669 -2.07 -14.75 -21.68
CA SER A 669 -2.95 -13.58 -21.60
C SER A 669 -3.33 -13.10 -23.00
N LEU A 670 -4.05 -13.94 -23.77
CA LEU A 670 -4.59 -13.56 -25.10
C LEU A 670 -6.01 -14.12 -25.34
N PRO A 671 -6.84 -13.42 -26.15
CA PRO A 671 -8.30 -13.59 -26.20
C PRO A 671 -8.79 -14.81 -27.00
N MET A 672 -9.99 -15.23 -26.63
CA MET A 672 -10.66 -16.52 -26.81
C MET A 672 -11.21 -16.84 -28.23
N SER A 673 -10.55 -16.50 -29.34
CA SER A 673 -11.24 -16.59 -30.66
C SER A 673 -10.57 -17.30 -31.85
N LYS A 674 -9.43 -17.99 -31.73
CA LYS A 674 -8.88 -18.74 -32.88
C LYS A 674 -8.09 -20.00 -32.52
N PHE A 675 -8.72 -21.10 -32.12
CA PHE A 675 -8.16 -22.45 -32.37
C PHE A 675 -9.28 -23.49 -32.50
N GLY A 676 -9.22 -24.27 -33.57
CA GLY A 676 -10.26 -25.21 -33.99
C GLY A 676 -10.53 -26.37 -33.02
N THR A 677 -11.73 -26.88 -33.15
CA THR A 677 -12.41 -27.94 -32.40
C THR A 677 -11.58 -29.23 -32.23
N VAL A 678 -10.90 -29.36 -31.09
CA VAL A 678 -10.74 -30.60 -30.32
C VAL A 678 -10.68 -30.21 -28.83
N GLY A 679 -11.75 -30.51 -28.08
CA GLY A 679 -11.78 -30.48 -26.60
C GLY A 679 -11.78 -29.10 -25.93
N GLU A 680 -12.91 -28.70 -25.36
CA GLU A 680 -12.99 -27.56 -24.45
C GLU A 680 -12.18 -27.84 -23.17
N ALA A 681 -11.03 -27.20 -23.01
CA ALA A 681 -10.30 -27.10 -21.74
C ALA A 681 -10.54 -25.70 -21.16
N ARG A 682 -11.25 -25.62 -20.02
CA ARG A 682 -11.33 -24.39 -19.23
C ARG A 682 -10.09 -24.33 -18.33
N LEU A 683 -9.33 -23.24 -18.46
CA LEU A 683 -8.03 -23.08 -17.81
C LEU A 683 -8.10 -21.87 -16.86
N ALA A 684 -7.97 -22.12 -15.56
CA ALA A 684 -7.68 -21.11 -14.55
C ALA A 684 -6.39 -21.55 -13.86
N ILE A 685 -5.25 -20.99 -14.26
CA ILE A 685 -3.95 -21.31 -13.66
C ILE A 685 -3.33 -20.01 -13.16
N GLY A 686 -3.43 -19.80 -11.84
CA GLY A 686 -2.64 -18.81 -11.11
C GLY A 686 -1.65 -19.52 -10.20
N LYS A 687 -0.35 -19.21 -10.36
CA LYS A 687 0.81 -19.54 -9.50
C LYS A 687 0.56 -20.64 -8.43
N TYR A 688 0.73 -21.90 -8.81
CA TYR A 688 0.66 -23.03 -7.88
C TYR A 688 2.04 -23.38 -7.31
N ASN A 689 2.20 -23.27 -5.99
CA ASN A 689 3.16 -24.06 -5.21
C ASN A 689 2.40 -25.26 -4.63
N ALA A 690 1.89 -26.15 -5.49
CA ALA A 690 1.16 -27.35 -5.08
C ALA A 690 1.91 -28.60 -5.55
N ASN A 691 2.07 -29.59 -4.67
CA ASN A 691 2.44 -30.94 -5.09
C ASN A 691 1.19 -31.56 -5.73
N LEU A 692 1.19 -31.70 -7.06
CA LEU A 692 0.10 -32.35 -7.79
C LEU A 692 0.12 -33.84 -7.49
N ALA A 693 -0.92 -34.39 -6.85
CA ALA A 693 -1.05 -35.81 -6.58
C ALA A 693 -2.00 -36.48 -7.58
N ILE A 694 -1.48 -37.19 -8.58
CA ILE A 694 -2.33 -37.90 -9.57
C ILE A 694 -2.87 -39.19 -8.95
N ASP A 695 -4.18 -39.26 -8.73
CA ASP A 695 -4.88 -40.45 -8.24
C ASP A 695 -5.76 -41.06 -9.35
N PHE A 696 -5.45 -42.29 -9.77
CA PHE A 696 -6.14 -42.98 -10.87
C PHE A 696 -7.37 -43.74 -10.34
N LYS A 697 -8.57 -43.19 -10.54
CA LYS A 697 -9.82 -43.93 -10.27
C LYS A 697 -10.32 -44.69 -11.50
N TRP A 698 -10.09 -46.00 -11.50
CA TRP A 698 -10.62 -46.92 -12.49
C TRP A 698 -12.12 -47.20 -12.25
N LYS A 699 -13.01 -46.36 -12.78
CA LYS A 699 -14.47 -46.54 -12.56
C LYS A 699 -15.10 -47.68 -13.37
N LYS A 700 -14.34 -48.34 -14.25
CA LYS A 700 -14.83 -49.47 -15.08
C LYS A 700 -13.85 -50.65 -15.24
N ALA A 701 -12.60 -50.55 -14.78
CA ALA A 701 -11.61 -51.60 -15.06
C ALA A 701 -11.94 -52.96 -14.42
N GLU A 702 -12.57 -52.99 -13.24
CA GLU A 702 -12.95 -54.25 -12.60
C GLU A 702 -13.95 -55.08 -13.44
N GLN A 703 -14.77 -54.42 -14.27
CA GLN A 703 -15.69 -55.11 -15.20
C GLN A 703 -14.99 -55.60 -16.46
N PHE A 704 -13.93 -54.93 -16.93
CA PHE A 704 -13.19 -55.28 -18.15
C PHE A 704 -12.07 -56.30 -17.90
N VAL A 705 -11.47 -56.30 -16.70
CA VAL A 705 -10.49 -57.31 -16.27
C VAL A 705 -11.14 -58.69 -16.10
N ALA A 706 -12.41 -58.74 -15.66
CA ALA A 706 -13.18 -59.97 -15.57
C ALA A 706 -13.64 -60.53 -16.93
N ALA A 707 -13.62 -59.72 -18.00
CA ALA A 707 -14.06 -60.08 -19.35
C ALA A 707 -12.91 -60.44 -20.32
N GLY A 708 -11.64 -60.33 -19.90
CA GLY A 708 -10.48 -60.62 -20.75
C GLY A 708 -10.17 -59.56 -21.83
N GLU A 709 -10.67 -58.33 -21.67
CA GLU A 709 -10.66 -57.27 -22.70
C GLU A 709 -9.59 -56.19 -22.49
N PHE A 710 -8.39 -56.51 -21.98
CA PHE A 710 -7.31 -55.52 -21.80
C PHE A 710 -6.09 -55.80 -22.69
N SER A 711 -5.79 -54.88 -23.61
CA SER A 711 -4.57 -54.90 -24.43
C SER A 711 -3.35 -54.45 -23.63
N PHE A 712 -2.27 -55.26 -23.65
CA PHE A 712 -0.99 -54.96 -23.00
C PHE A 712 -0.37 -53.63 -23.47
N ALA A 713 -0.65 -53.23 -24.72
CA ALA A 713 -0.14 -51.98 -25.29
C ALA A 713 -0.76 -50.71 -24.65
N ALA A 714 -2.03 -50.78 -24.22
CA ALA A 714 -2.66 -49.67 -23.50
C ALA A 714 -2.05 -49.48 -22.11
N PHE A 715 -1.75 -50.59 -21.43
CA PHE A 715 -1.10 -50.58 -20.11
C PHE A 715 0.33 -50.01 -20.18
N GLU A 716 1.08 -50.35 -21.23
CA GLU A 716 2.42 -49.83 -21.47
C GLU A 716 2.41 -48.33 -21.84
N THR A 717 1.42 -47.90 -22.62
CA THR A 717 1.23 -46.48 -23.00
C THR A 717 0.86 -45.63 -21.79
N ILE A 718 -0.02 -46.12 -20.90
CA ILE A 718 -0.37 -45.46 -19.64
C ILE A 718 0.83 -45.43 -18.69
N GLY A 719 1.59 -46.52 -18.59
CA GLY A 719 2.83 -46.56 -17.81
C GLY A 719 3.88 -45.54 -18.28
N ARG A 720 4.03 -45.38 -19.60
CA ARG A 720 4.89 -44.35 -20.22
C ARG A 720 4.37 -42.93 -19.99
N LEU A 721 3.05 -42.72 -20.02
CA LEU A 721 2.43 -41.43 -19.73
C LEU A 721 2.61 -41.03 -18.24
N CYS A 722 2.46 -41.98 -17.32
CA CYS A 722 2.74 -41.78 -15.89
C CYS A 722 4.22 -41.45 -15.65
N ALA A 723 5.14 -42.17 -16.30
CA ALA A 723 6.57 -41.86 -16.23
C ALA A 723 6.88 -40.46 -16.77
N ALA A 724 6.28 -40.08 -17.91
CA ALA A 724 6.43 -38.75 -18.49
C ALA A 724 5.86 -37.62 -17.61
N LEU A 725 4.71 -37.84 -16.97
CA LEU A 725 4.10 -36.88 -16.04
C LEU A 725 4.92 -36.73 -14.75
N SER A 726 5.64 -37.77 -14.32
CA SER A 726 6.54 -37.70 -13.16
C SER A 726 7.84 -36.92 -13.42
N GLU A 727 8.21 -36.71 -14.69
CA GLU A 727 9.36 -35.87 -15.07
C GLU A 727 9.01 -34.37 -15.14
N VAL A 728 7.73 -34.00 -15.02
CA VAL A 728 7.28 -32.60 -15.00
C VAL A 728 7.43 -32.03 -13.57
N PRO A 729 8.17 -30.93 -13.38
CA PRO A 729 8.36 -30.31 -12.06
C PRO A 729 7.01 -29.94 -11.42
N GLY A 730 6.75 -30.44 -10.21
CA GLY A 730 5.55 -30.15 -9.43
C GLY A 730 4.49 -31.26 -9.39
N ILE A 731 4.68 -32.37 -10.10
CA ILE A 731 3.74 -33.51 -10.14
C ILE A 731 4.33 -34.73 -9.40
N GLU A 732 3.74 -35.13 -8.28
CA GLU A 732 4.06 -36.36 -7.54
C GLU A 732 2.96 -37.43 -7.76
N ILE A 733 3.29 -38.55 -8.40
CA ILE A 733 2.34 -39.67 -8.57
C ILE A 733 2.44 -40.59 -7.36
N THR A 734 1.42 -40.58 -6.49
CA THR A 734 1.48 -41.28 -5.19
C THR A 734 0.89 -42.69 -5.20
N ASN A 735 0.22 -43.13 -6.28
CA ASN A 735 -0.26 -44.51 -6.37
C ASN A 735 -0.38 -45.03 -7.82
N VAL A 736 0.39 -46.08 -8.13
CA VAL A 736 0.14 -46.94 -9.29
C VAL A 736 -0.11 -48.34 -8.73
N ALA A 737 -1.37 -48.79 -8.76
CA ALA A 737 -1.73 -50.13 -8.30
C ALA A 737 -1.01 -51.18 -9.18
N LYS A 738 0.04 -51.83 -8.63
CA LYS A 738 0.72 -52.96 -9.28
C LYS A 738 -0.14 -54.22 -9.16
N GLY A 739 -1.07 -54.39 -10.08
CA GLY A 739 -1.73 -55.68 -10.33
C GLY A 739 -0.91 -56.48 -11.35
N GLY A 740 -0.19 -57.51 -10.89
CA GLY A 740 0.51 -58.44 -11.78
C GLY A 740 -0.47 -59.38 -12.49
N LEU A 741 -0.28 -59.59 -13.79
CA LEU A 741 -0.97 -60.62 -14.57
C LEU A 741 0.08 -61.40 -15.39
N HIS A 742 0.01 -62.73 -15.29
CA HIS A 742 0.85 -63.67 -16.01
C HIS A 742 0.42 -63.80 -17.48
N SER A 743 1.40 -63.97 -18.36
CA SER A 743 1.24 -64.13 -19.80
C SER A 743 0.77 -65.54 -20.15
N GLU A 744 -0.49 -65.71 -20.51
CA GLU A 744 -0.99 -66.80 -21.37
C GLU A 744 -2.51 -66.60 -21.52
N ASP A 745 -2.91 -65.96 -22.63
CA ASP A 745 -4.18 -66.16 -23.36
C ASP A 745 -4.46 -64.93 -24.26
N LEU A 746 -4.17 -65.08 -25.56
CA LEU A 746 -4.37 -64.07 -26.61
C LEU A 746 -5.26 -64.64 -27.71
N TYR A 747 -6.43 -64.02 -27.94
CA TYR A 747 -7.20 -64.12 -29.19
C TYR A 747 -7.74 -62.73 -29.59
N PRO A 748 -7.94 -62.43 -30.89
CA PRO A 748 -8.09 -61.05 -31.36
C PRO A 748 -9.56 -60.62 -31.44
N VAL A 749 -9.86 -59.37 -31.04
CA VAL A 749 -11.15 -58.72 -31.30
C VAL A 749 -10.98 -57.31 -31.88
N LYS A 750 -11.91 -56.97 -32.77
CA LYS A 750 -12.03 -55.76 -33.60
C LYS A 750 -12.09 -54.44 -32.79
N ALA A 751 -11.59 -53.41 -33.46
CA ALA A 751 -11.60 -52.00 -33.10
C ALA A 751 -12.87 -51.51 -32.37
N LEU A 752 -12.67 -51.04 -31.13
CA LEU A 752 -13.58 -50.22 -30.37
C LEU A 752 -12.83 -48.92 -30.07
N GLU A 753 -13.38 -47.78 -30.50
CA GLU A 753 -12.83 -46.45 -30.21
C GLU A 753 -12.79 -46.24 -28.69
N LEU A 754 -11.61 -46.40 -28.09
CA LEU A 754 -11.36 -46.18 -26.67
C LEU A 754 -11.05 -44.69 -26.44
N SER A 755 -12.09 -43.89 -26.20
CA SER A 755 -11.91 -42.55 -25.63
C SER A 755 -11.65 -42.68 -24.12
N GLU A 756 -10.41 -42.49 -23.68
CA GLU A 756 -10.04 -42.55 -22.27
C GLU A 756 -10.04 -41.15 -21.64
N THR A 757 -10.43 -41.08 -20.37
CA THR A 757 -10.56 -39.83 -19.61
C THR A 757 -9.69 -39.92 -18.36
N VAL A 758 -8.67 -39.07 -18.25
CA VAL A 758 -7.79 -38.99 -17.08
C VAL A 758 -8.18 -37.74 -16.28
N SER A 759 -8.66 -37.94 -15.04
CA SER A 759 -8.91 -36.86 -14.08
C SER A 759 -7.69 -36.71 -13.18
N VAL A 760 -7.02 -35.57 -13.24
CA VAL A 760 -5.95 -35.21 -12.31
C VAL A 760 -6.57 -34.49 -11.12
N LYS A 761 -6.16 -34.81 -9.90
CA LYS A 761 -6.60 -34.13 -8.68
C LYS A 761 -5.42 -33.36 -8.09
N ALA A 762 -5.62 -32.12 -7.68
CA ALA A 762 -4.56 -31.34 -7.05
C ALA A 762 -4.78 -31.34 -5.53
N CYS A 763 -3.69 -31.45 -4.76
CA CYS A 763 -3.75 -31.40 -3.31
C CYS A 763 -3.07 -30.12 -2.83
N GLU A 764 -3.80 -29.31 -2.06
CA GLU A 764 -3.27 -28.14 -1.38
C GLU A 764 -3.02 -28.47 0.09
N ARG A 765 -1.78 -28.27 0.56
CA ARG A 765 -1.38 -28.54 1.95
C ARG A 765 -1.11 -27.26 2.71
N HIS A 766 -1.69 -27.14 3.89
CA HIS A 766 -1.46 -26.06 4.83
C HIS A 766 -0.82 -26.59 6.12
N ARG A 767 0.31 -26.02 6.51
CA ARG A 767 0.96 -26.32 7.80
C ARG A 767 0.58 -25.25 8.82
N PHE A 768 0.37 -25.68 10.07
CA PHE A 768 -0.03 -24.82 11.16
C PHE A 768 1.13 -24.48 12.08
N LEU A 769 1.15 -23.24 12.56
CA LEU A 769 2.11 -22.79 13.57
C LEU A 769 1.74 -23.37 14.94
N LYS A 770 2.70 -24.06 15.57
CA LYS A 770 2.55 -24.69 16.88
C LYS A 770 3.47 -24.10 17.91
N TYR A 771 2.87 -23.58 18.98
CA TYR A 771 3.55 -23.09 20.18
C TYR A 771 4.76 -22.19 19.88
N LYS A 772 4.61 -21.29 18.91
CA LYS A 772 5.67 -20.36 18.50
C LYS A 772 5.67 -19.15 19.42
N ARG A 773 6.86 -18.65 19.74
CA ARG A 773 7.03 -17.44 20.53
C ARG A 773 6.79 -16.21 19.65
N SER A 774 6.00 -15.26 20.14
CA SER A 774 5.84 -13.94 19.53
C SER A 774 6.95 -12.97 19.96
N ASN A 775 7.05 -11.82 19.29
CA ASN A 775 7.98 -10.75 19.68
C ASN A 775 7.82 -10.31 21.16
N GLN A 776 6.60 -10.32 21.70
CA GLN A 776 6.28 -9.91 23.08
C GLN A 776 6.36 -11.07 24.09
N GLY A 777 6.82 -12.25 23.66
CA GLY A 777 6.96 -13.41 24.55
C GLY A 777 5.64 -14.13 24.84
N THR A 778 4.59 -13.87 24.07
CA THR A 778 3.34 -14.66 24.10
C THR A 778 3.47 -15.91 23.24
N CYS A 779 2.57 -16.88 23.44
CA CYS A 779 2.53 -18.13 22.68
C CYS A 779 1.48 -18.04 21.58
N VAL A 780 1.89 -18.28 20.33
CA VAL A 780 1.03 -18.35 19.14
C VAL A 780 0.83 -19.82 18.77
N ASN A 781 -0.42 -20.22 18.58
CA ASN A 781 -0.78 -21.59 18.24
C ASN A 781 -2.06 -21.63 17.42
N GLN A 782 -1.97 -22.14 16.20
CA GLN A 782 -3.10 -22.31 15.29
C GLN A 782 -3.76 -23.66 15.50
N LYS A 783 -5.10 -23.73 15.53
CA LYS A 783 -5.87 -24.97 15.66
C LYS A 783 -6.83 -25.13 14.48
N PRO A 784 -6.87 -26.30 13.83
CA PRO A 784 -7.85 -26.53 12.77
C PRO A 784 -9.28 -26.40 13.30
N ILE A 785 -10.14 -25.76 12.51
CA ILE A 785 -11.58 -25.63 12.80
C ILE A 785 -12.44 -26.40 11.79
N VAL A 786 -11.84 -26.89 10.71
CA VAL A 786 -12.49 -27.69 9.67
C VAL A 786 -12.47 -29.19 9.98
N GLN A 787 -13.37 -29.94 9.37
CA GLN A 787 -13.48 -31.39 9.52
C GLN A 787 -13.17 -32.11 8.20
N CYS A 788 -12.63 -33.33 8.29
CA CYS A 788 -12.45 -34.18 7.11
C CYS A 788 -13.80 -34.41 6.40
N GLY A 789 -13.80 -34.24 5.09
CA GLY A 789 -14.97 -34.33 4.22
C GLY A 789 -15.74 -33.02 4.02
N GLN A 790 -15.41 -31.95 4.75
CA GLN A 790 -16.03 -30.62 4.61
C GLN A 790 -15.63 -29.97 3.29
N GLU A 791 -16.59 -29.35 2.61
CA GLU A 791 -16.33 -28.47 1.47
C GLU A 791 -16.00 -27.07 1.99
N VAL A 792 -14.95 -26.48 1.44
CA VAL A 792 -14.50 -25.12 1.75
C VAL A 792 -14.37 -24.33 0.46
N LYS A 793 -14.60 -23.03 0.56
CA LYS A 793 -14.36 -22.08 -0.52
C LYS A 793 -13.04 -21.36 -0.29
N ALA A 794 -12.45 -20.84 -1.37
CA ALA A 794 -11.33 -19.92 -1.30
C ALA A 794 -11.68 -18.75 -0.37
N GLY A 795 -10.80 -18.47 0.59
CA GLY A 795 -11.01 -17.47 1.64
C GLY A 795 -11.64 -18.00 2.93
N ASP A 796 -12.14 -19.24 2.97
CA ASP A 796 -12.64 -19.83 4.22
C ASP A 796 -11.50 -20.10 5.20
N VAL A 797 -11.80 -19.93 6.50
CA VAL A 797 -10.84 -20.17 7.58
C VAL A 797 -10.68 -21.67 7.84
N LEU A 798 -9.46 -22.17 7.68
CA LEU A 798 -9.07 -23.55 7.96
C LEU A 798 -8.62 -23.75 9.40
N ALA A 799 -7.90 -22.76 9.95
CA ALA A 799 -7.40 -22.78 11.32
C ALA A 799 -7.45 -21.39 11.98
N ASP A 800 -7.81 -21.40 13.26
CA ASP A 800 -7.86 -20.25 14.18
C ASP A 800 -6.56 -20.12 14.97
#